data_AF-A0A525C7N2-F1
#
_entry.id   AF-A0A525C7N2-F1
#
_cell.length_a   1.000
_cell.length_b   1.000
_cell.length_c   1.000
_cell.angle_alpha   90.00
_cell.angle_beta   90.00
_cell.angle_gamma   90.00
#
_symmetry.space_group_name_H-M   'P 1'
#
loop_
_entity.id
_entity.type
_entity.pdbx_description
1 polymer ?
#
loop_
_entity_poly.entity_id
_entity_poly.type
_entity_poly.pdbx_seq_one_letter_code
_entity_poly.pdbx_strand_id
1 'polypeptide(L)'
;MKKTVGFKSAYGCIIAAIISFFCFGAGSVSAEEISLDQVVSQPTEIILDNVRIQSLTVSGSVNLEQNNSLVRIILVDENQKEYLVYETYSLVADGMSADINNECQETCNLSGVVADRLVIDVVNAEAIVDSVNYEEGEGVMKSAMVLTPANTEYFEKIQKINQQLLNNGFRWKAGETEISKLSWQKKKQIMGETVLRKFPGIEFYKGGIIDIAAGGTLSAGAVAVPEVAATSDLIEEFDWRNRHGVNNPESPYYDNDTQGNGWYTEIKSQSCNHCWVFGTVATMEATINLYYNQHLDIDLSEQEGASCSGGNSGNCEGGYGGRVVSYIQNNGIADEACMPYMGLGAEEYTCGNRCAVSDELFKVPSYTSVTRTEEDIKRAVIKQPIVAALSSMWHLMSLSGFKKDEEGNTVWIFKNSWGADSGDNGFLYATVEDISDFNTLYSLDTPIQSQNTDHQIICQDADNDGLYNWGISEEVPASCPAGINTTPDCDDSDASLGAMDENGFCISTFRPSCTFATIAEHKQEGRVYSEITTINETCYWGWCFGGEEVETFYTEGSQENLGTDSSVEISLKETADGYFVQGECDDEVPVIEVSDVTVNEQTVIVTGTAYDIDGSVAQIKADVSGNVVVCDGAENWTCTFESLEAGLYTVSIIAIDSDNLESDPDYASFTVPYPELPPEIVDHTARVDRTTLQIYGNASDVNDNIESVAAIVNDVIYICEGTNYYNCNINNLQRGVSYQVYLRAFDSAGNSSEDYGPIEQYIGYAPVIDEASVNAVVNGSSVTITGSASDVDGDMAAAIVYFQGGGLQCTGMAADFNCQLSVTQSGTYQAQVKVVDVQMNDSNIVDVEFTIVDVEHNPILSVSGWNANGDTFTANGTASDEDGDLDRVELTGLPTGTLNCGTGFNCSVTGLGAGTYNLYLTAYDSNGNASDTYGPMTFTVEEVHNCVTATNYEHVNADPARAISQTSWWTTNAVAVGSGDSLGSVGSQWYSVTTSLEETSSGYWEKVDSCQ
;
A
#
# COMPACT_ATOMS: atom_id res chain seq x y z
N MET A 1 16.75 15.32 42.84
CA MET A 1 15.68 15.28 43.85
C MET A 1 16.19 15.79 45.19
N LYS A 2 15.69 16.92 45.68
CA LYS A 2 15.88 17.35 47.08
C LYS A 2 14.54 17.22 47.77
N LYS A 3 14.35 16.19 48.62
CA LYS A 3 13.20 16.12 49.53
C LYS A 3 13.30 17.30 50.50
N THR A 4 12.32 18.20 50.47
CA THR A 4 12.26 19.33 51.40
C THR A 4 11.14 19.07 52.40
N VAL A 5 11.49 18.62 53.61
CA VAL A 5 10.53 18.39 54.70
C VAL A 5 10.29 19.72 55.43
N GLY A 6 9.13 20.34 55.19
CA GLY A 6 8.71 21.57 55.86
C GLY A 6 8.05 21.31 57.22
N PHE A 7 8.79 21.41 58.32
CA PHE A 7 8.20 21.46 59.67
C PHE A 7 7.62 22.87 59.95
N LYS A 8 6.29 23.01 60.07
CA LYS A 8 5.64 24.20 60.65
C LYS A 8 5.50 24.05 62.16
N SER A 9 6.03 25.03 62.90
CA SER A 9 6.12 25.08 64.36
C SER A 9 4.79 25.33 65.07
N ALA A 10 4.60 24.66 66.20
CA ALA A 10 3.52 24.87 67.16
C ALA A 10 3.62 26.20 67.90
N TYR A 11 2.49 26.92 68.06
CA TYR A 11 2.20 27.81 69.21
C TYR A 11 0.68 28.02 69.35
N GLY A 12 0.16 27.87 70.57
CA GLY A 12 -1.11 28.51 71.00
C GLY A 12 -2.17 27.63 71.67
N CYS A 13 -1.88 27.09 72.86
CA CYS A 13 -2.94 26.61 73.79
C CYS A 13 -3.53 27.80 74.59
N ILE A 14 -4.83 27.72 74.93
CA ILE A 14 -5.49 28.02 76.23
C ILE A 14 -6.92 28.60 76.01
N ILE A 15 -7.97 27.82 76.33
CA ILE A 15 -9.02 28.09 77.37
C ILE A 15 -10.15 27.00 77.36
N ALA A 16 -10.36 26.40 78.54
CA ALA A 16 -11.58 25.82 79.16
C ALA A 16 -12.33 24.57 78.62
N ALA A 17 -11.88 23.40 79.12
CA ALA A 17 -12.59 22.34 79.85
C ALA A 17 -14.13 22.13 79.71
N ILE A 18 -14.56 20.92 79.31
CA ILE A 18 -15.19 19.83 80.12
C ILE A 18 -15.74 18.72 79.18
N ILE A 19 -15.60 17.46 79.61
CA ILE A 19 -16.09 16.16 79.06
C ILE A 19 -15.08 15.34 78.24
N SER A 20 -14.50 14.38 78.95
CA SER A 20 -13.70 13.23 78.50
C SER A 20 -14.59 12.05 78.08
N PHE A 21 -14.46 11.54 76.86
CA PHE A 21 -14.14 10.13 76.53
C PHE A 21 -14.12 9.91 75.00
N PHE A 22 -13.15 9.10 74.54
CA PHE A 22 -12.76 8.73 73.16
C PHE A 22 -11.82 9.71 72.42
N CYS A 23 -10.54 9.65 72.79
CA CYS A 23 -9.47 9.78 71.81
C CYS A 23 -9.56 8.60 70.82
N PHE A 24 -10.15 8.81 69.64
CA PHE A 24 -9.58 8.20 68.45
C PHE A 24 -8.41 9.09 68.04
N GLY A 25 -7.21 8.51 67.96
CA GLY A 25 -6.05 9.22 67.42
C GLY A 25 -6.37 9.69 66.02
N ALA A 26 -6.46 11.00 65.81
CA ALA A 26 -6.30 11.58 64.49
C ALA A 26 -4.85 11.27 64.09
N GLY A 27 -4.67 10.22 63.28
CA GLY A 27 -3.43 10.02 62.57
C GLY A 27 -3.13 11.29 61.79
N SER A 28 -1.93 11.84 61.97
CA SER A 28 -1.43 12.95 61.18
C SER A 28 -1.37 12.52 59.72
N VAL A 29 -2.29 13.01 58.89
CA VAL A 29 -2.17 12.92 57.43
C VAL A 29 -1.04 13.87 57.03
N SER A 30 0.02 13.33 56.44
CA SER A 30 1.15 14.10 55.92
C SER A 30 0.87 14.38 54.45
N ALA A 31 0.72 15.65 54.07
CA ALA A 31 0.74 16.07 52.68
C ALA A 31 2.20 16.26 52.26
N GLU A 32 2.63 15.59 51.19
CA GLU A 32 3.97 15.72 50.61
C GLU A 32 3.89 16.44 49.25
N GLU A 33 4.91 17.24 48.95
CA GLU A 33 5.04 18.03 47.71
C GLU A 33 6.37 17.68 47.03
N ILE A 34 6.31 17.38 45.73
CA ILE A 34 7.47 17.22 44.85
C ILE A 34 7.50 18.40 43.87
N SER A 35 8.41 19.35 44.08
CA SER A 35 8.68 20.43 43.12
C SER A 35 9.62 19.94 42.01
N LEU A 36 9.24 20.16 40.76
CA LEU A 36 9.92 19.63 39.57
C LEU A 36 10.47 20.73 38.66
N ASP A 37 9.71 21.81 38.43
CA ASP A 37 10.00 22.90 37.47
C ASP A 37 10.53 22.36 36.12
N GLN A 38 9.95 21.25 35.63
CA GLN A 38 10.45 20.54 34.46
C GLN A 38 9.61 20.86 33.23
N VAL A 39 10.25 21.35 32.18
CA VAL A 39 9.66 21.46 30.84
C VAL A 39 9.70 20.10 30.17
N VAL A 40 8.54 19.62 29.73
CA VAL A 40 8.31 18.32 29.11
C VAL A 40 7.74 18.56 27.72
N SER A 41 8.53 18.25 26.69
CA SER A 41 8.14 18.34 25.27
C SER A 41 8.05 16.97 24.58
N GLN A 42 8.21 15.90 25.33
CA GLN A 42 8.11 14.50 24.88
C GLN A 42 7.63 13.62 26.04
N PRO A 43 7.02 12.45 25.76
CA PRO A 43 6.54 11.56 26.81
C PRO A 43 7.60 11.30 27.88
N THR A 44 7.24 11.56 29.14
CA THR A 44 8.18 11.51 30.28
C THR A 44 7.53 10.82 31.47
N GLU A 45 8.33 10.04 32.21
CA GLU A 45 7.89 9.37 33.42
C GLU A 45 8.58 9.94 34.67
N ILE A 46 7.83 10.02 35.77
CA ILE A 46 8.30 10.48 37.08
C ILE A 46 8.00 9.40 38.10
N ILE A 47 9.04 8.80 38.67
CA ILE A 47 8.91 7.70 39.63
C ILE A 47 8.45 8.23 41.00
N LEU A 48 7.47 7.55 41.61
CA LEU A 48 6.89 7.87 42.92
C LEU A 48 7.24 6.83 44.01
N ASP A 49 8.12 5.88 43.70
CA ASP A 49 8.70 4.89 44.64
C ASP A 49 7.65 4.01 45.37
N ASN A 50 6.51 3.71 44.72
CA ASN A 50 5.45 2.85 45.27
C ASN A 50 4.89 3.34 46.61
N VAL A 51 4.68 4.66 46.71
CA VAL A 51 4.05 5.28 47.89
C VAL A 51 2.53 5.03 47.90
N ARG A 52 1.97 4.70 49.07
CA ARG A 52 0.52 4.50 49.21
C ARG A 52 -0.19 5.83 49.46
N ILE A 53 -1.04 6.23 48.52
CA ILE A 53 -1.68 7.54 48.49
C ILE A 53 -3.22 7.45 48.44
N GLN A 54 -3.87 8.46 49.01
CA GLN A 54 -5.33 8.64 49.00
C GLN A 54 -5.78 9.82 48.14
N SER A 55 -4.87 10.66 47.67
CA SER A 55 -5.12 11.71 46.68
C SER A 55 -3.82 12.13 46.01
N LEU A 56 -3.93 12.62 44.77
CA LEU A 56 -2.82 13.23 44.03
C LEU A 56 -3.35 14.39 43.17
N THR A 57 -2.65 15.52 43.23
CA THR A 57 -2.92 16.72 42.44
C THR A 57 -1.66 17.21 41.75
N VAL A 58 -1.81 17.87 40.61
CA VAL A 58 -0.70 18.47 39.84
C VAL A 58 -0.94 19.94 39.60
N SER A 59 0.13 20.74 39.61
CA SER A 59 0.10 22.15 39.22
C SER A 59 1.22 22.45 38.22
N GLY A 60 0.99 23.43 37.35
CA GLY A 60 1.85 23.70 36.22
C GLY A 60 1.19 24.54 35.14
N SER A 61 1.71 24.45 33.92
CA SER A 61 1.14 25.09 32.73
C SER A 61 1.38 24.24 31.48
N VAL A 62 0.56 24.43 30.46
CA VAL A 62 0.63 23.74 29.18
C VAL A 62 0.58 24.77 28.06
N ASN A 63 1.39 24.56 27.04
CA ASN A 63 1.33 25.25 25.76
C ASN A 63 1.05 24.23 24.65
N LEU A 64 -0.08 24.38 23.96
CA LEU A 64 -0.50 23.57 22.83
C LEU A 64 0.03 24.24 21.55
N GLU A 65 0.70 23.49 20.67
CA GLU A 65 1.32 24.09 19.47
C GLU A 65 0.41 24.03 18.22
N GLN A 66 -0.50 23.06 18.16
CA GLN A 66 -1.32 22.74 16.98
C GLN A 66 -2.73 22.25 17.39
N ASN A 67 -3.61 22.06 16.40
CA ASN A 67 -4.98 21.58 16.66
C ASN A 67 -5.06 20.11 17.09
N ASN A 68 -4.03 19.31 16.82
CA ASN A 68 -3.92 17.92 17.27
C ASN A 68 -3.08 17.79 18.57
N SER A 69 -2.80 18.91 19.24
CA SER A 69 -2.02 18.91 20.47
C SER A 69 -2.77 18.27 21.63
N LEU A 70 -2.04 17.50 22.43
CA LEU A 70 -2.55 16.80 23.60
C LEU A 70 -1.50 16.83 24.71
N VAL A 71 -1.93 17.13 25.93
CA VAL A 71 -1.19 16.82 27.15
C VAL A 71 -2.07 15.99 28.06
N ARG A 72 -1.55 14.86 28.52
CA ARG A 72 -2.23 13.98 29.47
C ARG A 72 -1.28 13.55 30.56
N ILE A 73 -1.69 13.74 31.81
CA ILE A 73 -0.95 13.34 33.00
C ILE A 73 -1.70 12.17 33.65
N ILE A 74 -1.03 11.03 33.76
CA ILE A 74 -1.59 9.74 34.17
C ILE A 74 -0.80 9.23 35.37
N LEU A 75 -1.50 8.86 36.44
CA LEU A 75 -0.94 8.11 37.55
C LEU A 75 -1.02 6.62 37.23
N VAL A 76 0.11 5.92 37.35
CA VAL A 76 0.21 4.47 37.20
C VAL A 76 0.50 3.84 38.56
N ASP A 77 -0.27 2.83 38.94
CA ASP A 77 -0.08 2.07 40.17
C ASP A 77 0.83 0.85 40.02
N GLU A 78 1.14 0.19 41.14
CA GLU A 78 1.99 -1.02 41.18
C GLU A 78 1.47 -2.19 40.32
N ASN A 79 0.16 -2.22 40.02
CA ASN A 79 -0.50 -3.23 39.19
C ASN A 79 -0.69 -2.76 37.73
N GLN A 80 -0.01 -1.67 37.33
CA GLN A 80 -0.17 -1.01 36.02
C GLN A 80 -1.57 -0.45 35.75
N LYS A 81 -2.33 -0.18 36.80
CA LYS A 81 -3.61 0.50 36.66
C LYS A 81 -3.40 1.99 36.47
N GLU A 82 -4.03 2.53 35.43
CA GLU A 82 -3.92 3.94 35.06
C GLU A 82 -5.09 4.76 35.61
N TYR A 83 -4.78 5.95 36.10
CA TYR A 83 -5.74 6.94 36.62
C TYR A 83 -5.43 8.30 35.99
N LEU A 84 -6.45 8.94 35.42
CA LEU A 84 -6.27 10.27 34.81
C LEU A 84 -6.16 11.35 35.89
N VAL A 85 -5.04 12.05 35.89
CA VAL A 85 -4.81 13.18 36.80
C VAL A 85 -5.31 14.48 36.16
N TYR A 86 -4.92 14.69 34.91
CA TYR A 86 -5.27 15.88 34.13
C TYR A 86 -5.12 15.59 32.63
N GLU A 87 -6.02 16.12 31.81
CA GLU A 87 -5.82 16.20 30.36
C GLU A 87 -6.28 17.53 29.80
N THR A 88 -5.60 17.98 28.75
CA THR A 88 -6.02 19.13 27.97
C THR A 88 -5.57 18.98 26.53
N TYR A 89 -6.37 19.52 25.62
CA TYR A 89 -6.18 19.50 24.17
C TYR A 89 -6.96 20.66 23.56
N SER A 90 -6.74 20.93 22.27
CA SER A 90 -7.26 22.10 21.54
C SER A 90 -8.79 22.31 21.67
N LEU A 91 -9.57 21.22 21.78
CA LEU A 91 -11.03 21.28 21.91
C LEU A 91 -11.51 21.61 23.33
N VAL A 92 -10.67 21.49 24.35
CA VAL A 92 -11.03 21.73 25.77
C VAL A 92 -10.34 22.97 26.34
N ALA A 93 -9.18 23.34 25.82
CA ALA A 93 -8.42 24.50 26.27
C ALA A 93 -9.05 25.84 25.82
N ASP A 94 -8.94 26.85 26.67
CA ASP A 94 -9.31 28.23 26.35
C ASP A 94 -8.15 28.92 25.60
N GLY A 95 -7.94 28.50 24.34
CA GLY A 95 -6.82 28.92 23.49
C GLY A 95 -5.68 27.92 23.47
N MET A 96 -4.48 28.38 23.10
CA MET A 96 -3.28 27.53 22.94
C MET A 96 -2.48 27.36 24.23
N SER A 97 -2.98 27.83 25.37
CA SER A 97 -2.31 27.69 26.67
C SER A 97 -3.31 27.35 27.75
N ALA A 98 -2.94 26.49 28.70
CA ALA A 98 -3.76 26.13 29.84
C ALA A 98 -2.94 26.11 31.14
N ASP A 99 -3.45 26.75 32.19
CA ASP A 99 -2.87 26.67 33.53
C ASP A 99 -3.41 25.44 34.26
N ILE A 100 -2.53 24.68 34.90
CA ILE A 100 -2.88 23.53 35.73
C ILE A 100 -2.84 24.00 37.19
N ASN A 101 -3.99 24.09 37.85
CA ASN A 101 -4.10 24.62 39.20
C ASN A 101 -4.61 23.56 40.19
N ASN A 102 -3.68 22.72 40.68
CA ASN A 102 -3.96 21.68 41.67
C ASN A 102 -5.04 20.68 41.19
N GLU A 103 -4.94 20.28 39.92
CA GLU A 103 -5.87 19.43 39.18
C GLU A 103 -5.74 17.95 39.56
N CYS A 104 -6.85 17.20 39.58
CA CYS A 104 -6.86 15.81 40.05
C CYS A 104 -8.02 14.94 39.53
N GLN A 105 -8.45 15.07 38.28
CA GLN A 105 -9.67 14.48 37.70
C GLN A 105 -10.14 13.15 38.32
N GLU A 106 -9.40 12.05 38.18
CA GLU A 106 -9.71 10.76 38.83
C GLU A 106 -8.94 10.54 40.14
N THR A 107 -7.92 11.34 40.41
CA THR A 107 -6.99 11.16 41.52
C THR A 107 -7.28 12.02 42.75
N CYS A 108 -8.35 12.82 42.75
CA CYS A 108 -8.73 13.63 43.91
C CYS A 108 -9.10 12.78 45.15
N ASN A 109 -9.59 11.55 44.93
CA ASN A 109 -10.05 10.66 45.99
C ASN A 109 -9.76 9.19 45.62
N LEU A 110 -8.59 8.71 46.05
CA LEU A 110 -8.09 7.36 45.82
C LEU A 110 -8.29 6.48 47.05
N SER A 111 -8.59 5.20 46.84
CA SER A 111 -8.78 4.20 47.90
C SER A 111 -7.46 3.55 48.31
N GLY A 112 -6.46 4.35 48.70
CA GLY A 112 -5.16 3.84 49.15
C GLY A 112 -4.36 3.16 48.04
N VAL A 113 -4.28 3.79 46.86
CA VAL A 113 -3.55 3.32 45.67
C VAL A 113 -2.04 3.37 45.93
N VAL A 114 -1.30 2.36 45.49
CA VAL A 114 0.16 2.33 45.57
C VAL A 114 0.73 2.93 44.28
N ALA A 115 1.13 4.19 44.34
CA ALA A 115 1.59 4.96 43.20
C ALA A 115 3.02 4.58 42.78
N ASP A 116 3.16 3.97 41.60
CA ASP A 116 4.45 3.59 41.03
C ASP A 116 5.12 4.78 40.33
N ARG A 117 4.41 5.40 39.37
CA ARG A 117 4.93 6.53 38.58
C ARG A 117 3.82 7.43 38.03
N LEU A 118 4.18 8.64 37.64
CA LEU A 118 3.39 9.54 36.80
C LEU A 118 3.92 9.52 35.36
N VAL A 119 3.03 9.39 34.39
CA VAL A 119 3.31 9.50 32.96
C VAL A 119 2.75 10.82 32.47
N ILE A 120 3.58 11.62 31.81
CA ILE A 120 3.20 12.85 31.14
C ILE A 120 3.30 12.55 29.63
N ASP A 121 2.18 12.25 29.00
CA ASP A 121 2.08 12.09 27.54
C ASP A 121 1.85 13.45 26.89
N VAL A 122 2.61 13.72 25.84
CA VAL A 122 2.65 15.01 25.16
C VAL A 122 2.70 14.76 23.66
N VAL A 123 1.79 15.42 22.93
CA VAL A 123 1.71 15.43 21.46
C VAL A 123 1.65 16.88 21.01
N ASN A 124 2.63 17.31 20.20
CA ASN A 124 2.73 18.68 19.66
C ASN A 124 2.47 19.77 20.71
N ALA A 125 3.03 19.61 21.91
CA ALA A 125 2.77 20.51 23.04
C ALA A 125 4.01 20.57 23.94
N GLU A 126 4.02 21.54 24.84
CA GLU A 126 4.96 21.63 25.94
C GLU A 126 4.17 21.70 27.26
N ALA A 127 4.52 20.85 28.21
CA ALA A 127 3.95 20.86 29.55
C ALA A 127 5.03 21.22 30.58
N ILE A 128 4.75 22.16 31.45
CA ILE A 128 5.57 22.49 32.62
C ILE A 128 4.83 21.96 33.84
N VAL A 129 5.40 20.98 34.52
CA VAL A 129 4.87 20.50 35.80
C VAL A 129 5.67 21.14 36.92
N ASP A 130 5.06 22.10 37.62
CA ASP A 130 5.70 22.84 38.71
C ASP A 130 5.77 21.98 39.97
N SER A 131 4.64 21.36 40.36
CA SER A 131 4.53 20.56 41.59
C SER A 131 3.55 19.40 41.46
N VAL A 132 3.90 18.28 42.09
CA VAL A 132 2.99 17.16 42.38
C VAL A 132 2.73 17.12 43.89
N ASN A 133 1.47 17.21 44.31
CA ASN A 133 1.06 17.13 45.72
C ASN A 133 0.23 15.88 45.96
N TYR A 134 0.57 15.08 46.98
CA TYR A 134 -0.21 13.89 47.37
C TYR A 134 -0.38 13.76 48.88
N GLU A 135 -1.42 13.04 49.28
CA GLU A 135 -1.64 12.65 50.68
C GLU A 135 -1.42 11.16 50.86
N GLU A 136 -0.56 10.78 51.82
CA GLU A 136 -0.38 9.37 52.20
C GLU A 136 -1.53 8.89 53.08
N GLY A 137 -2.00 7.66 52.84
CA GLY A 137 -3.04 7.07 53.67
C GLY A 137 -3.55 5.71 53.17
N GLU A 138 -4.12 4.92 54.09
CA GLU A 138 -4.74 3.62 53.77
C GLU A 138 -6.11 3.76 53.06
N GLY A 139 -6.62 4.99 52.89
CA GLY A 139 -7.92 5.26 52.27
C GLY A 139 -9.09 4.76 53.11
N VAL A 140 -9.77 5.66 53.83
CA VAL A 140 -11.08 5.31 54.42
C VAL A 140 -12.11 5.48 53.31
N MET A 141 -12.82 4.41 52.94
CA MET A 141 -13.96 4.46 52.00
C MET A 141 -14.93 5.58 52.39
N LYS A 142 -14.76 6.78 51.82
CA LYS A 142 -15.84 7.74 51.69
C LYS A 142 -16.80 7.11 50.70
N SER A 143 -18.05 6.93 51.13
CA SER A 143 -19.14 6.28 50.40
C SER A 143 -18.98 6.43 48.88
N ALA A 144 -19.13 5.31 48.15
CA ALA A 144 -19.03 5.16 46.71
C ALA A 144 -19.91 6.18 45.94
N MET A 145 -19.49 7.44 45.96
CA MET A 145 -19.87 8.43 44.98
C MET A 145 -19.00 8.08 43.79
N VAL A 146 -19.65 7.57 42.75
CA VAL A 146 -19.12 7.37 41.41
C VAL A 146 -18.12 8.49 41.12
N LEU A 147 -16.92 8.12 40.67
CA LEU A 147 -15.86 9.02 40.20
C LEU A 147 -16.28 9.75 38.90
N THR A 148 -17.50 10.27 38.86
CA THR A 148 -17.90 11.30 37.92
C THR A 148 -17.41 12.63 38.50
N PRO A 149 -16.58 13.41 37.77
CA PRO A 149 -16.61 14.86 37.87
C PRO A 149 -18.03 15.31 38.17
N ALA A 150 -18.22 16.21 39.15
CA ALA A 150 -19.55 16.69 39.48
C ALA A 150 -20.28 17.04 38.17
N ASN A 151 -21.52 16.59 37.95
CA ASN A 151 -22.21 16.69 36.63
C ASN A 151 -22.05 18.03 35.89
N THR A 152 -21.79 19.12 36.61
CA THR A 152 -21.40 20.44 36.10
C THR A 152 -20.10 20.46 35.28
N GLU A 153 -19.03 19.79 35.70
CA GLU A 153 -17.70 19.81 35.04
C GLU A 153 -17.72 19.07 33.68
N TYR A 154 -18.42 17.93 33.60
CA TYR A 154 -18.64 17.24 32.33
C TYR A 154 -19.46 18.08 31.34
N PHE A 155 -20.51 18.73 31.84
CA PHE A 155 -21.34 19.60 31.02
C PHE A 155 -20.54 20.79 30.48
N GLU A 156 -19.72 21.43 31.32
CA GLU A 156 -18.81 22.50 30.90
C GLU A 156 -17.79 22.01 29.86
N LYS A 157 -17.22 20.81 30.03
CA LYS A 157 -16.30 20.22 29.05
C LYS A 157 -16.98 20.00 27.69
N ILE A 158 -18.18 19.42 27.66
CA ILE A 158 -18.96 19.22 26.42
C ILE A 158 -19.29 20.56 25.76
N GLN A 159 -19.62 21.59 26.53
CA GLN A 159 -19.85 22.94 25.99
C GLN A 159 -18.60 23.53 25.37
N LYS A 160 -17.44 23.39 26.02
CA LYS A 160 -16.15 23.84 25.47
C LYS A 160 -15.82 23.11 24.17
N ILE A 161 -15.96 21.77 24.14
CA ILE A 161 -15.74 20.97 22.94
C ILE A 161 -16.64 21.47 21.81
N ASN A 162 -17.95 21.53 22.00
CA ASN A 162 -18.86 22.01 20.96
C ASN A 162 -18.56 23.45 20.49
N GLN A 163 -18.19 24.34 21.41
CA GLN A 163 -17.81 25.70 21.05
C GLN A 163 -16.55 25.71 20.18
N GLN A 164 -15.54 24.89 20.51
CA GLN A 164 -14.33 24.78 19.72
C GLN A 164 -14.54 24.05 18.40
N LEU A 165 -15.44 23.06 18.35
CA LEU A 165 -15.84 22.41 17.10
C LEU A 165 -16.43 23.44 16.13
N LEU A 166 -17.36 24.27 16.61
CA LEU A 166 -17.96 25.36 15.84
C LEU A 166 -16.93 26.44 15.44
N ASN A 167 -16.08 26.88 16.37
CA ASN A 167 -15.08 27.92 16.11
C ASN A 167 -14.06 27.51 15.05
N ASN A 168 -13.72 26.22 15.01
CA ASN A 168 -12.70 25.68 14.12
C ASN A 168 -13.30 25.03 12.86
N GLY A 169 -14.63 24.98 12.68
CA GLY A 169 -15.26 24.43 11.48
C GLY A 169 -15.25 22.90 11.40
N PHE A 170 -15.25 22.20 12.54
CA PHE A 170 -15.48 20.76 12.58
C PHE A 170 -16.98 20.45 12.40
N ARG A 171 -17.29 19.33 11.74
CA ARG A 171 -18.67 18.97 11.34
C ARG A 171 -19.36 17.96 12.24
N TRP A 172 -18.71 17.55 13.33
CA TRP A 172 -19.31 16.68 14.34
C TRP A 172 -19.72 17.46 15.59
N LYS A 173 -20.56 16.84 16.41
CA LYS A 173 -21.05 17.40 17.68
C LYS A 173 -20.71 16.49 18.85
N ALA A 174 -20.33 17.09 19.96
CA ALA A 174 -20.05 16.42 21.21
C ALA A 174 -21.30 16.33 22.09
N GLY A 175 -21.43 15.24 22.83
CA GLY A 175 -22.49 15.00 23.78
C GLY A 175 -22.07 13.97 24.83
N GLU A 176 -22.92 13.78 25.83
CA GLU A 176 -22.72 12.74 26.82
C GLU A 176 -22.97 11.36 26.17
N THR A 177 -21.99 10.47 26.24
CA THR A 177 -22.06 9.06 25.78
C THR A 177 -21.82 8.09 26.95
N GLU A 178 -22.13 6.80 26.78
CA GLU A 178 -21.79 5.77 27.76
C GLU A 178 -20.28 5.73 28.03
N ILE A 179 -19.45 5.81 26.98
CA ILE A 179 -17.99 5.76 27.08
C ILE A 179 -17.45 7.01 27.78
N SER A 180 -18.00 8.20 27.51
CA SER A 180 -17.54 9.46 28.08
C SER A 180 -17.58 9.49 29.61
N LYS A 181 -18.47 8.70 30.23
CA LYS A 181 -18.66 8.58 31.69
C LYS A 181 -17.69 7.63 32.38
N LEU A 182 -16.98 6.81 31.60
CA LEU A 182 -16.12 5.77 32.14
C LEU A 182 -14.78 6.36 32.63
N SER A 183 -14.08 5.59 33.46
CA SER A 183 -12.72 5.96 33.84
C SER A 183 -11.79 5.89 32.63
N TRP A 184 -10.67 6.61 32.69
CA TRP A 184 -9.64 6.67 31.67
C TRP A 184 -9.18 5.27 31.23
N GLN A 185 -8.83 4.42 32.19
CA GLN A 185 -8.41 3.05 31.88
C GLN A 185 -9.47 2.30 31.07
N LYS A 186 -10.76 2.48 31.41
CA LYS A 186 -11.85 1.78 30.73
C LYS A 186 -12.12 2.35 29.34
N LYS A 187 -12.01 3.67 29.16
CA LYS A 187 -12.03 4.34 27.83
C LYS A 187 -10.92 3.78 26.94
N LYS A 188 -9.68 3.73 27.45
CA LYS A 188 -8.52 3.17 26.75
C LYS A 188 -8.71 1.69 26.40
N GLN A 189 -9.33 0.89 27.27
CA GLN A 189 -9.63 -0.52 26.99
C GLN A 189 -10.70 -0.71 25.91
N ILE A 190 -11.67 0.20 25.80
CA ILE A 190 -12.75 0.11 24.80
C ILE A 190 -12.27 0.64 23.46
N MET A 191 -11.75 1.87 23.42
CA MET A 191 -11.46 2.57 22.16
C MET A 191 -10.02 2.35 21.69
N GLY A 192 -9.12 1.88 22.56
CA GLY A 192 -7.69 1.85 22.30
C GLY A 192 -7.02 3.21 22.53
N GLU A 193 -5.75 3.16 22.93
CA GLU A 193 -4.97 4.37 23.22
C GLU A 193 -4.73 5.21 21.95
N THR A 194 -4.50 4.57 20.81
CA THR A 194 -4.23 5.25 19.54
C THR A 194 -5.40 6.12 19.10
N VAL A 195 -6.65 5.62 19.20
CA VAL A 195 -7.87 6.39 18.92
C VAL A 195 -7.93 7.63 19.81
N LEU A 196 -7.83 7.44 21.13
CA LEU A 196 -7.95 8.52 22.13
C LEU A 196 -6.80 9.54 22.07
N ARG A 197 -5.66 9.16 21.49
CA ARG A 197 -4.50 10.02 21.30
C ARG A 197 -4.59 10.84 20.01
N LYS A 198 -5.06 10.23 18.91
CA LYS A 198 -5.17 10.87 17.59
C LYS A 198 -6.45 11.68 17.40
N PHE A 199 -7.52 11.30 18.10
CA PHE A 199 -8.83 11.95 18.05
C PHE A 199 -9.26 12.38 19.47
N PRO A 200 -8.59 13.36 20.09
CA PRO A 200 -8.97 13.80 21.45
C PRO A 200 -10.42 14.28 21.51
N GLY A 201 -11.19 13.79 22.49
CA GLY A 201 -12.59 14.15 22.67
C GLY A 201 -13.58 13.28 21.87
N ILE A 202 -13.10 12.32 21.07
CA ILE A 202 -13.95 11.40 20.31
C ILE A 202 -14.85 10.54 21.19
N GLU A 203 -14.49 10.32 22.47
CA GLU A 203 -15.35 9.65 23.44
C GLU A 203 -16.67 10.40 23.68
N PHE A 204 -16.78 11.67 23.28
CA PHE A 204 -17.99 12.47 23.34
C PHE A 204 -18.75 12.52 22.00
N TYR A 205 -18.34 11.80 20.96
CA TYR A 205 -18.95 11.88 19.63
C TYR A 205 -20.44 11.47 19.66
N LYS A 206 -21.33 12.40 19.29
CA LYS A 206 -22.80 12.24 19.33
C LYS A 206 -23.45 12.48 17.96
N GLY A 207 -22.67 12.46 16.88
CA GLY A 207 -23.13 12.59 15.50
C GLY A 207 -22.49 13.74 14.72
N GLY A 208 -22.96 13.94 13.50
CA GLY A 208 -22.31 14.78 12.49
C GLY A 208 -21.20 14.03 11.75
N ILE A 209 -20.32 14.74 11.03
CA ILE A 209 -19.30 14.13 10.18
C ILE A 209 -17.92 14.32 10.79
N ILE A 210 -17.15 13.23 10.89
CA ILE A 210 -15.75 13.24 11.31
C ILE A 210 -14.86 13.35 10.07
N ASP A 211 -14.09 14.43 9.98
CA ASP A 211 -13.16 14.64 8.88
C ASP A 211 -11.78 14.03 9.19
N ILE A 212 -11.46 12.90 8.53
CA ILE A 212 -10.21 12.17 8.71
C ILE A 212 -9.18 12.70 7.73
N ALA A 213 -8.22 13.46 8.28
CA ALA A 213 -7.14 14.08 7.50
C ALA A 213 -6.01 13.10 7.18
N ALA A 214 -5.18 13.47 6.20
CA ALA A 214 -3.90 12.79 5.95
C ALA A 214 -3.05 12.69 7.23
N GLY A 215 -2.66 11.47 7.61
CA GLY A 215 -1.91 11.16 8.85
C GLY A 215 -2.80 10.81 10.06
N GLY A 216 -4.12 10.93 9.92
CA GLY A 216 -5.08 10.38 10.85
C GLY A 216 -5.33 11.22 12.09
N THR A 217 -5.60 12.50 11.88
CA THR A 217 -6.04 13.43 12.93
C THR A 217 -7.33 14.09 12.51
N LEU A 218 -8.06 14.65 13.49
CA LEU A 218 -9.20 15.52 13.21
C LEU A 218 -8.74 16.72 12.38
N SER A 219 -9.40 16.97 11.24
CA SER A 219 -9.29 18.23 10.50
C SER A 219 -10.59 19.01 10.52
N ALA A 220 -10.48 20.33 10.44
CA ALA A 220 -11.61 21.17 10.09
C ALA A 220 -11.96 20.89 8.62
N GLY A 221 -13.26 20.84 8.30
CA GLY A 221 -13.83 20.37 7.03
C GLY A 221 -12.85 20.39 5.86
N ALA A 222 -12.62 19.23 5.25
CA ALA A 222 -11.66 19.05 4.17
C ALA A 222 -11.86 20.11 3.08
N VAL A 223 -10.99 21.13 3.05
CA VAL A 223 -10.81 21.97 1.86
C VAL A 223 -9.90 21.20 0.93
N ALA A 224 -10.43 20.10 0.38
CA ALA A 224 -9.88 19.59 -0.86
C ALA A 224 -10.18 20.66 -1.91
N VAL A 225 -9.14 21.28 -2.46
CA VAL A 225 -9.28 21.99 -3.74
C VAL A 225 -9.76 20.93 -4.72
N PRO A 226 -10.92 21.09 -5.38
CA PRO A 226 -11.39 20.09 -6.32
C PRO A 226 -10.35 20.01 -7.43
N GLU A 227 -9.51 18.97 -7.39
CA GLU A 227 -9.00 18.41 -8.62
C GLU A 227 -10.25 18.05 -9.42
N VAL A 228 -10.33 18.51 -10.67
CA VAL A 228 -11.52 18.38 -11.51
C VAL A 228 -11.99 16.94 -11.44
N ALA A 229 -13.00 16.67 -10.60
CA ALA A 229 -13.48 15.33 -10.39
C ALA A 229 -14.01 14.88 -11.75
N ALA A 230 -13.49 13.77 -12.26
CA ALA A 230 -14.22 13.04 -13.28
C ALA A 230 -15.62 12.83 -12.71
N THR A 231 -16.65 13.15 -13.49
CA THR A 231 -18.01 12.78 -13.16
C THR A 231 -18.01 11.27 -12.99
N SER A 232 -18.19 10.80 -11.75
CA SER A 232 -18.43 9.38 -11.51
C SER A 232 -19.80 9.08 -12.07
N ASP A 233 -19.90 7.98 -12.82
CA ASP A 233 -21.17 7.51 -13.34
C ASP A 233 -21.98 6.77 -12.27
N LEU A 234 -21.48 6.64 -11.02
CA LEU A 234 -22.19 5.99 -9.91
C LEU A 234 -23.20 6.91 -9.22
N ILE A 235 -24.21 6.32 -8.58
CA ILE A 235 -25.14 7.02 -7.70
C ILE A 235 -24.39 7.83 -6.62
N GLU A 236 -24.88 9.04 -6.32
CA GLU A 236 -24.21 9.94 -5.37
C GLU A 236 -24.41 9.53 -3.90
N GLU A 237 -25.50 8.82 -3.61
CA GLU A 237 -25.82 8.31 -2.27
C GLU A 237 -26.36 6.89 -2.31
N PHE A 238 -25.94 6.10 -1.33
CA PHE A 238 -26.40 4.73 -1.13
C PHE A 238 -26.26 4.36 0.34
N ASP A 239 -27.29 3.80 0.97
CA ASP A 239 -27.22 3.33 2.35
C ASP A 239 -28.11 2.11 2.55
N TRP A 240 -27.49 0.97 2.90
CA TRP A 240 -28.23 -0.26 3.18
C TRP A 240 -29.29 -0.08 4.25
N ARG A 241 -29.17 0.88 5.17
CA ARG A 241 -30.23 1.12 6.16
C ARG A 241 -31.56 1.56 5.57
N ASN A 242 -31.60 2.08 4.35
CA ASN A 242 -32.80 2.67 3.76
C ASN A 242 -33.36 1.88 2.57
N ARG A 243 -32.68 0.81 2.14
CA ARG A 243 -33.07 0.03 0.95
C ARG A 243 -34.38 -0.72 1.14
N HIS A 244 -35.19 -0.81 0.08
CA HIS A 244 -36.50 -1.47 0.08
C HIS A 244 -37.48 -0.86 1.08
N GLY A 245 -37.32 0.43 1.37
CA GLY A 245 -38.07 1.13 2.39
C GLY A 245 -38.01 0.44 3.76
N VAL A 246 -36.94 -0.26 4.12
CA VAL A 246 -36.88 -1.11 5.32
C VAL A 246 -37.17 -0.37 6.64
N ASN A 247 -36.97 0.95 6.69
CA ASN A 247 -37.33 1.80 7.83
C ASN A 247 -38.74 2.42 7.74
N ASN A 248 -39.49 2.16 6.66
CA ASN A 248 -40.85 2.64 6.44
C ASN A 248 -41.86 1.61 7.01
N PRO A 249 -42.72 1.98 7.98
CA PRO A 249 -43.75 1.10 8.52
C PRO A 249 -44.74 0.51 7.51
N GLU A 250 -44.80 1.06 6.28
CA GLU A 250 -45.63 0.55 5.19
C GLU A 250 -44.89 -0.47 4.31
N SER A 251 -43.56 -0.56 4.39
CA SER A 251 -42.77 -1.57 3.70
C SER A 251 -42.94 -2.95 4.35
N PRO A 252 -43.02 -4.05 3.56
CA PRO A 252 -43.03 -5.40 4.13
C PRO A 252 -41.73 -5.79 4.83
N TYR A 253 -40.65 -5.04 4.61
CA TYR A 253 -39.37 -5.27 5.25
C TYR A 253 -39.25 -4.64 6.63
N TYR A 254 -40.20 -3.79 7.03
CA TYR A 254 -40.14 -3.14 8.34
C TYR A 254 -40.29 -4.15 9.49
N ASP A 255 -39.21 -4.31 10.25
CA ASP A 255 -39.07 -5.21 11.39
C ASP A 255 -39.49 -4.58 12.73
N ASN A 256 -40.12 -3.40 12.68
CA ASN A 256 -40.48 -2.58 13.83
C ASN A 256 -39.27 -1.99 14.58
N ASP A 257 -38.12 -1.86 13.91
CA ASP A 257 -36.98 -1.08 14.40
C ASP A 257 -37.26 0.43 14.34
N THR A 258 -37.33 1.04 15.52
CA THR A 258 -37.53 2.49 15.66
C THR A 258 -36.23 3.30 15.66
N GLN A 259 -35.07 2.64 15.64
CA GLN A 259 -33.76 3.28 15.65
C GLN A 259 -33.23 3.54 14.23
N GLY A 260 -33.80 2.88 13.22
CA GLY A 260 -33.45 3.10 11.81
C GLY A 260 -32.18 2.36 11.39
N ASN A 261 -31.91 1.18 11.97
CA ASN A 261 -30.77 0.34 11.61
C ASN A 261 -30.98 -0.38 10.27
N GLY A 262 -32.23 -0.42 9.76
CA GLY A 262 -32.59 -1.11 8.53
C GLY A 262 -32.13 -2.56 8.53
N TRP A 263 -31.41 -2.98 7.49
CA TRP A 263 -30.94 -4.37 7.34
C TRP A 263 -29.87 -4.83 8.37
N TYR A 264 -29.45 -3.96 9.29
CA TYR A 264 -28.52 -4.32 10.36
C TYR A 264 -29.25 -4.69 11.65
N THR A 265 -28.69 -5.67 12.37
CA THR A 265 -29.02 -5.97 13.78
C THR A 265 -28.83 -4.77 14.71
N GLU A 266 -29.29 -4.88 15.96
CA GLU A 266 -29.11 -3.83 16.97
C GLU A 266 -27.64 -3.37 17.14
N ILE A 267 -27.45 -2.12 17.58
CA ILE A 267 -26.12 -1.57 17.87
C ILE A 267 -25.57 -2.19 19.15
N LYS A 268 -24.37 -2.77 19.04
CA LYS A 268 -23.63 -3.35 20.17
C LYS A 268 -22.62 -2.38 20.78
N SER A 269 -22.19 -2.65 22.00
CA SER A 269 -21.19 -1.87 22.73
C SER A 269 -20.00 -2.74 23.12
N GLN A 270 -18.85 -2.51 22.48
CA GLN A 270 -17.63 -3.22 22.80
C GLN A 270 -17.13 -2.78 24.18
N SER A 271 -16.83 -3.75 25.05
CA SER A 271 -16.30 -3.49 26.39
C SER A 271 -14.77 -3.64 26.47
N CYS A 272 -14.16 -3.89 25.32
CA CYS A 272 -12.77 -4.27 25.07
C CYS A 272 -12.43 -3.85 23.63
N ASN A 273 -11.15 -3.71 23.27
CA ASN A 273 -10.70 -3.26 21.95
C ASN A 273 -10.88 -4.35 20.88
N HIS A 274 -12.12 -4.77 20.65
CA HIS A 274 -12.54 -5.86 19.77
C HIS A 274 -13.29 -5.36 18.53
N CYS A 275 -13.13 -4.09 18.14
CA CYS A 275 -13.78 -3.52 16.95
C CYS A 275 -13.58 -4.38 15.70
N TRP A 276 -12.40 -4.98 15.55
CA TRP A 276 -12.07 -5.93 14.48
C TRP A 276 -12.98 -7.16 14.41
N VAL A 277 -13.56 -7.59 15.53
CA VAL A 277 -14.58 -8.65 15.57
C VAL A 277 -15.97 -8.05 15.38
N PHE A 278 -16.34 -7.02 16.15
CA PHE A 278 -17.67 -6.42 16.08
C PHE A 278 -18.01 -5.93 14.66
N GLY A 279 -17.10 -5.22 13.98
CA GLY A 279 -17.34 -4.74 12.61
C GLY A 279 -17.43 -5.89 11.60
N THR A 280 -16.68 -6.97 11.80
CA THR A 280 -16.76 -8.16 10.93
C THR A 280 -18.06 -8.93 11.15
N VAL A 281 -18.43 -9.17 12.41
CA VAL A 281 -19.65 -9.88 12.79
C VAL A 281 -20.88 -9.08 12.39
N ALA A 282 -20.92 -7.77 12.64
CA ALA A 282 -22.01 -6.91 12.19
C ALA A 282 -22.19 -6.90 10.66
N THR A 283 -21.09 -7.03 9.90
CA THR A 283 -21.17 -7.20 8.44
C THR A 283 -21.79 -8.55 8.09
N MET A 284 -21.34 -9.63 8.73
CA MET A 284 -21.90 -10.98 8.52
C MET A 284 -23.41 -11.03 8.85
N GLU A 285 -23.82 -10.44 9.97
CA GLU A 285 -25.23 -10.37 10.38
C GLU A 285 -26.09 -9.65 9.33
N ALA A 286 -25.65 -8.48 8.83
CA ALA A 286 -26.36 -7.76 7.78
C ALA A 286 -26.38 -8.53 6.46
N THR A 287 -25.27 -9.18 6.09
CA THR A 287 -25.20 -10.05 4.90
C THR A 287 -26.15 -11.24 5.02
N ILE A 288 -26.34 -11.81 6.22
CA ILE A 288 -27.33 -12.88 6.46
C ILE A 288 -28.74 -12.37 6.18
N ASN A 289 -29.14 -11.23 6.76
CA ASN A 289 -30.47 -10.66 6.55
C ASN A 289 -30.72 -10.37 5.06
N LEU A 290 -29.75 -9.75 4.39
CA LEU A 290 -29.83 -9.43 2.96
C LEU A 290 -29.84 -10.68 2.08
N TYR A 291 -29.04 -11.71 2.38
CA TYR A 291 -28.98 -12.91 1.56
C TYR A 291 -30.28 -13.72 1.63
N TYR A 292 -30.88 -13.82 2.82
CA TYR A 292 -32.16 -14.50 3.00
C TYR A 292 -33.38 -13.60 2.70
N ASN A 293 -33.14 -12.33 2.33
CA ASN A 293 -34.13 -11.29 2.05
C ASN A 293 -35.18 -11.15 3.17
N GLN A 294 -34.74 -11.23 4.42
CA GLN A 294 -35.60 -11.12 5.60
C GLN A 294 -34.79 -10.79 6.85
N HIS A 295 -35.45 -10.22 7.85
CA HIS A 295 -34.87 -9.95 9.16
C HIS A 295 -34.80 -11.22 10.01
N LEU A 296 -33.76 -12.03 9.79
CA LEU A 296 -33.45 -13.16 10.67
C LEU A 296 -32.88 -12.69 12.01
N ASP A 297 -32.20 -11.53 11.99
CA ASP A 297 -31.63 -10.83 13.15
C ASP A 297 -30.85 -11.74 14.09
N ILE A 298 -30.00 -12.58 13.48
CA ILE A 298 -29.15 -13.50 14.23
C ILE A 298 -28.10 -12.69 14.98
N ASP A 299 -28.14 -12.77 16.31
CA ASP A 299 -27.10 -12.23 17.19
C ASP A 299 -25.92 -13.21 17.21
N LEU A 300 -24.85 -12.90 16.48
CA LEU A 300 -23.65 -13.75 16.33
C LEU A 300 -22.59 -13.43 17.39
N SER A 301 -21.77 -14.44 17.73
CA SER A 301 -20.84 -14.35 18.86
C SER A 301 -19.54 -13.60 18.57
N GLU A 302 -19.42 -12.36 19.07
CA GLU A 302 -18.12 -11.66 19.01
C GLU A 302 -17.07 -12.30 19.93
N GLN A 303 -17.47 -12.95 21.01
CA GLN A 303 -16.51 -13.61 21.89
C GLN A 303 -15.86 -14.83 21.22
N GLU A 304 -16.62 -15.60 20.44
CA GLU A 304 -16.08 -16.67 19.61
C GLU A 304 -15.11 -16.09 18.57
N GLY A 305 -15.52 -15.04 17.86
CA GLY A 305 -14.66 -14.37 16.88
C GLY A 305 -13.35 -13.87 17.51
N ALA A 306 -13.40 -13.30 18.71
CA ALA A 306 -12.23 -12.83 19.45
C ALA A 306 -11.33 -13.98 19.91
N SER A 307 -11.90 -15.04 20.50
CA SER A 307 -11.15 -16.12 21.14
C SER A 307 -10.68 -17.21 20.17
N CYS A 308 -11.33 -17.40 19.01
CA CYS A 308 -11.09 -18.52 18.09
C CYS A 308 -10.39 -18.17 16.77
N SER A 309 -10.39 -16.91 16.32
CA SER A 309 -9.83 -16.53 15.01
C SER A 309 -8.29 -16.50 14.92
N GLY A 310 -7.59 -16.67 16.05
CA GLY A 310 -6.12 -16.83 16.13
C GLY A 310 -5.32 -15.53 16.28
N GLY A 311 -4.18 -15.58 17.00
CA GLY A 311 -3.31 -14.41 17.25
C GLY A 311 -3.33 -13.93 18.68
N ASN A 312 -3.57 -12.64 18.88
CA ASN A 312 -3.93 -11.98 20.14
C ASN A 312 -5.31 -12.44 20.67
N SER A 313 -5.68 -13.70 20.43
CA SER A 313 -7.03 -14.22 20.61
C SER A 313 -7.55 -13.98 22.02
N GLY A 314 -8.64 -13.23 22.11
CA GLY A 314 -9.36 -12.91 23.36
C GLY A 314 -8.79 -11.74 24.17
N ASN A 315 -7.66 -11.11 23.77
CA ASN A 315 -7.10 -9.99 24.53
C ASN A 315 -7.59 -8.61 24.05
N CYS A 316 -7.55 -7.62 24.95
CA CYS A 316 -8.02 -6.26 24.66
C CYS A 316 -6.99 -5.37 23.96
N GLU A 317 -6.00 -5.95 23.28
CA GLU A 317 -4.93 -5.20 22.61
C GLU A 317 -5.23 -4.91 21.13
N GLY A 318 -6.34 -5.42 20.60
CA GLY A 318 -6.73 -5.28 19.20
C GLY A 318 -6.32 -6.48 18.33
N GLY A 319 -6.83 -6.49 17.10
CA GLY A 319 -6.66 -7.59 16.15
C GLY A 319 -6.99 -7.19 14.71
N TYR A 320 -7.14 -8.18 13.84
CA TYR A 320 -7.28 -7.97 12.39
C TYR A 320 -8.55 -8.64 11.87
N GLY A 321 -9.45 -7.88 11.24
CA GLY A 321 -10.73 -8.39 10.72
C GLY A 321 -10.56 -9.52 9.71
N GLY A 322 -9.51 -9.50 8.88
CA GLY A 322 -9.23 -10.58 7.92
C GLY A 322 -9.04 -11.95 8.57
N ARG A 323 -8.63 -12.03 9.85
CA ARG A 323 -8.57 -13.29 10.59
C ARG A 323 -9.96 -13.79 10.99
N VAL A 324 -10.85 -12.87 11.35
CA VAL A 324 -12.25 -13.20 11.67
C VAL A 324 -12.97 -13.66 10.42
N VAL A 325 -12.81 -12.96 9.30
CA VAL A 325 -13.40 -13.37 8.01
C VAL A 325 -12.88 -14.75 7.59
N SER A 326 -11.57 -14.99 7.69
CA SER A 326 -10.97 -16.31 7.44
C SER A 326 -11.50 -17.38 8.42
N TYR A 327 -11.76 -17.02 9.68
CA TYR A 327 -12.36 -17.93 10.65
C TYR A 327 -13.80 -18.30 10.28
N ILE A 328 -14.63 -17.30 9.92
CA ILE A 328 -16.02 -17.50 9.47
C ILE A 328 -16.06 -18.41 8.24
N GLN A 329 -15.16 -18.19 7.27
CA GLN A 329 -15.05 -19.05 6.07
C GLN A 329 -14.78 -20.52 6.45
N ASN A 330 -13.76 -20.75 7.30
CA ASN A 330 -13.29 -22.11 7.57
C ASN A 330 -14.15 -22.86 8.61
N ASN A 331 -14.54 -22.17 9.68
CA ASN A 331 -15.17 -22.79 10.85
C ASN A 331 -16.65 -22.41 10.99
N GLY A 332 -17.02 -21.25 10.47
CA GLY A 332 -18.28 -20.58 10.78
C GLY A 332 -18.23 -19.87 12.12
N ILE A 333 -19.26 -19.07 12.37
CA ILE A 333 -19.45 -18.36 13.64
C ILE A 333 -20.83 -18.69 14.17
N ALA A 334 -20.90 -19.00 15.47
CA ALA A 334 -22.14 -19.36 16.14
C ALA A 334 -22.90 -18.12 16.63
N ASP A 335 -24.14 -18.35 17.04
CA ASP A 335 -24.93 -17.41 17.82
C ASP A 335 -24.26 -17.03 19.15
N GLU A 336 -24.54 -15.82 19.61
CA GLU A 336 -24.01 -15.22 20.83
C GLU A 336 -24.25 -16.09 22.08
N ALA A 337 -25.37 -16.82 22.14
CA ALA A 337 -25.64 -17.72 23.27
C ALA A 337 -24.64 -18.89 23.37
N CYS A 338 -24.00 -19.28 22.26
CA CYS A 338 -22.96 -20.31 22.25
C CYS A 338 -21.70 -19.87 23.01
N MET A 339 -21.35 -18.59 22.91
CA MET A 339 -20.21 -18.02 23.62
C MET A 339 -20.48 -16.53 23.91
N PRO A 340 -21.13 -16.21 25.05
CA PRO A 340 -21.50 -14.84 25.35
C PRO A 340 -20.29 -13.91 25.52
N TYR A 341 -20.46 -12.65 25.13
CA TYR A 341 -19.47 -11.60 25.22
C TYR A 341 -19.17 -11.22 26.66
N MET A 342 -17.90 -11.37 27.02
CA MET A 342 -17.41 -11.15 28.39
C MET A 342 -16.69 -9.81 28.57
N GLY A 343 -16.49 -9.06 27.48
CA GLY A 343 -15.80 -7.76 27.52
C GLY A 343 -14.39 -7.88 28.11
N LEU A 344 -14.14 -7.27 29.26
CA LEU A 344 -12.83 -7.35 29.93
C LEU A 344 -12.51 -8.73 30.52
N GLY A 345 -13.51 -9.59 30.67
CA GLY A 345 -13.30 -10.99 31.03
C GLY A 345 -12.86 -11.86 29.83
N ALA A 346 -12.80 -11.30 28.61
CA ALA A 346 -12.49 -12.06 27.40
C ALA A 346 -11.13 -12.78 27.46
N GLU A 347 -10.14 -12.19 28.15
CA GLU A 347 -8.80 -12.79 28.32
C GLU A 347 -8.84 -14.11 29.10
N GLU A 348 -9.86 -14.32 29.93
CA GLU A 348 -10.06 -15.56 30.67
C GLU A 348 -10.75 -16.64 29.83
N TYR A 349 -11.26 -16.28 28.64
CA TYR A 349 -12.04 -17.16 27.76
C TYR A 349 -11.24 -17.52 26.51
N THR A 350 -10.87 -18.80 26.45
CA THR A 350 -10.17 -19.39 25.30
C THR A 350 -11.18 -19.95 24.30
N CYS A 351 -10.75 -20.26 23.07
CA CYS A 351 -11.63 -20.92 22.10
C CYS A 351 -12.23 -22.25 22.61
N GLY A 352 -11.60 -22.92 23.58
CA GLY A 352 -12.14 -24.13 24.21
C GLY A 352 -13.42 -23.90 25.03
N ASN A 353 -13.78 -22.65 25.31
CA ASN A 353 -15.01 -22.27 26.01
C ASN A 353 -16.24 -22.24 25.09
N ARG A 354 -16.04 -22.32 23.77
CA ARG A 354 -17.13 -22.41 22.78
C ARG A 354 -18.03 -23.60 23.07
N CYS A 355 -19.34 -23.41 22.93
CA CYS A 355 -20.30 -24.50 23.06
C CYS A 355 -20.01 -25.65 22.05
N ALA A 356 -20.40 -26.87 22.43
CA ALA A 356 -20.21 -28.05 21.56
C ALA A 356 -21.23 -28.10 20.41
N VAL A 357 -22.42 -27.55 20.64
CA VAL A 357 -23.54 -27.47 19.68
C VAL A 357 -24.16 -26.09 19.86
N SER A 358 -24.27 -25.37 18.76
CA SER A 358 -24.94 -24.07 18.68
C SER A 358 -26.26 -24.25 17.92
N ASP A 359 -27.23 -23.37 18.17
CA ASP A 359 -28.52 -23.41 17.47
C ASP A 359 -28.38 -22.82 16.06
N GLU A 360 -27.57 -21.76 15.91
CA GLU A 360 -27.34 -21.06 14.63
C GLU A 360 -25.84 -20.92 14.36
N LEU A 361 -25.40 -21.36 13.18
CA LEU A 361 -24.00 -21.28 12.75
C LEU A 361 -23.94 -20.97 11.27
N PHE A 362 -23.25 -19.88 10.94
CA PHE A 362 -23.15 -19.39 9.57
C PHE A 362 -21.71 -19.36 9.06
N LYS A 363 -21.55 -19.64 7.77
CA LYS A 363 -20.29 -19.62 7.03
C LYS A 363 -20.44 -18.87 5.71
N VAL A 364 -19.31 -18.42 5.19
CA VAL A 364 -19.17 -17.91 3.83
C VAL A 364 -18.29 -18.87 3.03
N PRO A 365 -18.55 -19.12 1.73
CA PRO A 365 -17.68 -19.91 0.87
C PRO A 365 -16.30 -19.26 0.68
N SER A 366 -16.29 -17.93 0.52
CA SER A 366 -15.09 -17.12 0.34
C SER A 366 -15.36 -15.67 0.72
N TYR A 367 -14.33 -14.83 0.59
CA TYR A 367 -14.42 -13.40 0.76
C TYR A 367 -13.48 -12.73 -0.24
N THR A 368 -13.89 -11.58 -0.75
CA THR A 368 -13.15 -10.85 -1.79
C THR A 368 -12.55 -9.57 -1.20
N SER A 369 -11.26 -9.34 -1.48
CA SER A 369 -10.62 -8.07 -1.13
C SER A 369 -11.04 -6.99 -2.11
N VAL A 370 -11.61 -5.90 -1.61
CA VAL A 370 -12.01 -4.77 -2.46
C VAL A 370 -10.77 -3.93 -2.77
N THR A 371 -10.64 -3.50 -4.02
CA THR A 371 -9.58 -2.58 -4.45
C THR A 371 -9.78 -1.21 -3.79
N ARG A 372 -8.68 -0.55 -3.41
CA ARG A 372 -8.70 0.72 -2.68
C ARG A 372 -8.83 1.92 -3.62
N THR A 373 -9.92 1.99 -4.35
CA THR A 373 -10.35 3.21 -5.05
C THR A 373 -11.73 3.60 -4.53
N GLU A 374 -12.06 4.89 -4.59
CA GLU A 374 -13.39 5.34 -4.16
C GLU A 374 -14.51 4.62 -4.94
N GLU A 375 -14.34 4.49 -6.26
CA GLU A 375 -15.30 3.82 -7.14
C GLU A 375 -15.46 2.33 -6.83
N ASP A 376 -14.36 1.59 -6.64
CA ASP A 376 -14.43 0.15 -6.33
C ASP A 376 -15.07 -0.10 -4.95
N ILE A 377 -14.80 0.78 -3.98
CA ILE A 377 -15.43 0.70 -2.65
C ILE A 377 -16.93 0.98 -2.77
N LYS A 378 -17.32 2.02 -3.51
CA LYS A 378 -18.74 2.33 -3.75
C LYS A 378 -19.46 1.18 -4.44
N ARG A 379 -18.89 0.62 -5.52
CA ARG A 379 -19.44 -0.55 -6.23
C ARG A 379 -19.59 -1.76 -5.32
N ALA A 380 -18.61 -2.01 -4.44
CA ALA A 380 -18.70 -3.11 -3.48
C ALA A 380 -19.81 -2.87 -2.44
N VAL A 381 -19.94 -1.65 -1.92
CA VAL A 381 -20.99 -1.26 -0.97
C VAL A 381 -22.38 -1.34 -1.59
N ILE A 382 -22.57 -0.91 -2.84
CA ILE A 382 -23.85 -1.00 -3.56
C ILE A 382 -24.34 -2.46 -3.63
N LYS A 383 -23.44 -3.43 -3.71
CA LYS A 383 -23.78 -4.85 -3.73
C LYS A 383 -24.12 -5.42 -2.36
N GLN A 384 -23.42 -4.98 -1.31
CA GLN A 384 -23.62 -5.44 0.07
C GLN A 384 -22.79 -4.63 1.06
N PRO A 385 -23.11 -4.68 2.37
CA PRO A 385 -22.20 -4.23 3.41
C PRO A 385 -20.80 -4.85 3.31
N ILE A 386 -19.76 -4.06 3.61
CA ILE A 386 -18.38 -4.55 3.58
C ILE A 386 -17.67 -4.34 4.92
N VAL A 387 -16.76 -5.26 5.25
CA VAL A 387 -15.88 -5.15 6.41
C VAL A 387 -14.84 -4.09 6.11
N ALA A 388 -14.83 -2.99 6.85
CA ALA A 388 -13.97 -1.85 6.57
C ALA A 388 -13.19 -1.38 7.81
N ALA A 389 -11.89 -1.10 7.66
CA ALA A 389 -11.09 -0.48 8.70
C ALA A 389 -10.36 0.76 8.22
N LEU A 390 -10.38 1.79 9.07
CA LEU A 390 -9.68 3.05 8.86
C LEU A 390 -8.38 3.02 9.66
N SER A 391 -7.26 2.98 8.93
CA SER A 391 -5.93 2.79 9.48
C SER A 391 -5.52 3.92 10.41
N SER A 392 -5.94 5.14 10.08
CA SER A 392 -5.70 6.34 10.84
C SER A 392 -6.39 6.31 12.18
N MET A 393 -7.63 5.83 12.19
CA MET A 393 -8.41 5.63 13.40
C MET A 393 -7.96 4.40 14.18
N TRP A 394 -7.33 3.41 13.55
CA TRP A 394 -7.11 2.08 14.17
C TRP A 394 -8.42 1.41 14.59
N HIS A 395 -9.46 1.57 13.76
CA HIS A 395 -10.80 1.14 14.08
C HIS A 395 -11.46 0.45 12.90
N LEU A 396 -12.07 -0.70 13.16
CA LEU A 396 -12.75 -1.53 12.16
C LEU A 396 -14.25 -1.55 12.45
N MET A 397 -15.04 -1.37 11.40
CA MET A 397 -16.49 -1.19 11.41
C MET A 397 -17.11 -1.94 10.22
N SER A 398 -18.44 -1.97 10.15
CA SER A 398 -19.14 -2.37 8.93
C SER A 398 -19.49 -1.13 8.11
N LEU A 399 -19.07 -1.06 6.85
CA LEU A 399 -19.41 0.03 5.94
C LEU A 399 -20.76 -0.28 5.28
N SER A 400 -21.75 0.55 5.60
CA SER A 400 -23.17 0.43 5.19
C SER A 400 -23.45 1.16 3.88
N GLY A 401 -22.76 2.27 3.65
CA GLY A 401 -23.18 3.23 2.65
C GLY A 401 -22.22 4.40 2.48
N PHE A 402 -22.60 5.30 1.58
CA PHE A 402 -21.92 6.56 1.34
C PHE A 402 -22.93 7.60 0.85
N LYS A 403 -22.56 8.89 0.92
CA LYS A 403 -23.29 10.00 0.32
C LYS A 403 -22.36 11.15 -0.01
N LYS A 404 -22.80 12.09 -0.84
CA LYS A 404 -22.09 13.36 -1.03
C LYS A 404 -22.52 14.39 0.03
N ASP A 405 -21.57 15.18 0.51
CA ASP A 405 -21.87 16.41 1.26
C ASP A 405 -22.13 17.59 0.32
N GLU A 406 -22.47 18.75 0.89
CA GLU A 406 -22.77 19.98 0.12
C GLU A 406 -21.57 20.44 -0.72
N GLU A 407 -20.36 20.02 -0.37
CA GLU A 407 -19.12 20.32 -1.06
C GLU A 407 -18.73 19.25 -2.10
N GLY A 408 -19.50 18.17 -2.24
CA GLY A 408 -19.24 17.07 -3.16
C GLY A 408 -18.21 16.03 -2.68
N ASN A 409 -17.79 16.08 -1.41
CA ASN A 409 -16.93 15.05 -0.81
C ASN A 409 -17.76 13.82 -0.43
N THR A 410 -17.14 12.65 -0.52
CA THR A 410 -17.77 11.39 -0.12
C THR A 410 -17.72 11.21 1.39
N VAL A 411 -18.91 11.13 1.99
CA VAL A 411 -19.14 10.80 3.40
C VAL A 411 -19.48 9.31 3.48
N TRP A 412 -18.64 8.55 4.16
CA TRP A 412 -18.81 7.12 4.39
C TRP A 412 -19.63 6.86 5.66
N ILE A 413 -20.52 5.87 5.61
CA ILE A 413 -21.50 5.55 6.65
C ILE A 413 -21.16 4.19 7.26
N PHE A 414 -20.76 4.17 8.53
CA PHE A 414 -20.31 2.96 9.22
C PHE A 414 -21.21 2.58 10.39
N LYS A 415 -21.61 1.31 10.49
CA LYS A 415 -22.13 0.76 11.76
C LYS A 415 -20.97 0.60 12.73
N ASN A 416 -21.04 1.30 13.86
CA ASN A 416 -20.00 1.30 14.89
C ASN A 416 -20.40 0.41 16.08
N SER A 417 -19.45 0.16 16.98
CA SER A 417 -19.55 -0.74 18.14
C SER A 417 -19.26 -0.03 19.46
N TRP A 418 -19.57 1.27 19.54
CA TRP A 418 -19.38 2.11 20.73
C TRP A 418 -20.68 2.37 21.51
N GLY A 419 -21.73 1.59 21.22
CA GLY A 419 -23.06 1.74 21.79
C GLY A 419 -23.98 2.65 20.97
N ALA A 420 -25.29 2.44 21.11
CA ALA A 420 -26.33 3.15 20.37
C ALA A 420 -26.37 4.65 20.66
N ASP A 421 -25.81 5.08 21.79
CA ASP A 421 -25.77 6.49 22.18
C ASP A 421 -24.55 7.23 21.62
N SER A 422 -23.65 6.56 20.90
CA SER A 422 -22.54 7.19 20.16
C SER A 422 -22.96 7.50 18.73
N GLY A 423 -22.48 8.61 18.16
CA GLY A 423 -22.76 8.96 16.77
C GLY A 423 -24.23 9.22 16.47
N ASP A 424 -24.67 8.85 15.27
CA ASP A 424 -26.06 8.91 14.83
C ASP A 424 -26.73 7.55 15.06
N ASN A 425 -27.29 7.36 16.27
CA ASN A 425 -27.84 6.08 16.73
C ASN A 425 -26.86 4.90 16.53
N GLY A 426 -25.60 5.05 16.91
CA GLY A 426 -24.57 4.02 16.74
C GLY A 426 -23.84 4.03 15.39
N PHE A 427 -24.26 4.87 14.43
CA PHE A 427 -23.56 5.03 13.16
C PHE A 427 -22.56 6.18 13.20
N LEU A 428 -21.41 5.96 12.55
CA LEU A 428 -20.34 6.92 12.39
C LEU A 428 -20.31 7.40 10.94
N TYR A 429 -20.33 8.72 10.74
CA TYR A 429 -20.16 9.33 9.42
C TYR A 429 -18.78 9.96 9.35
N ALA A 430 -18.02 9.65 8.30
CA ALA A 430 -16.68 10.19 8.13
C ALA A 430 -16.36 10.50 6.67
N THR A 431 -15.66 11.60 6.43
CA THR A 431 -14.91 11.78 5.19
C THR A 431 -13.49 11.26 5.39
N VAL A 432 -12.92 10.76 4.30
CA VAL A 432 -11.57 10.20 4.27
C VAL A 432 -10.80 10.92 3.18
N GLU A 433 -9.83 11.76 3.57
CA GLU A 433 -9.04 12.57 2.62
C GLU A 433 -8.13 11.71 1.74
N ASP A 434 -7.52 10.66 2.33
CA ASP A 434 -6.65 9.73 1.64
C ASP A 434 -7.29 8.33 1.61
N ILE A 435 -7.78 7.91 0.45
CA ILE A 435 -8.47 6.61 0.27
C ILE A 435 -7.60 5.41 0.68
N SER A 436 -6.26 5.57 0.72
CA SER A 436 -5.36 4.53 1.21
C SER A 436 -5.49 4.26 2.71
N ASP A 437 -6.20 5.14 3.44
CA ASP A 437 -6.53 4.93 4.86
C ASP A 437 -7.42 3.70 5.09
N PHE A 438 -8.20 3.30 4.08
CA PHE A 438 -8.87 2.01 4.09
C PHE A 438 -7.84 0.88 3.97
N ASN A 439 -7.44 0.28 5.10
CA ASN A 439 -6.43 -0.78 5.11
C ASN A 439 -7.01 -2.21 5.11
N THR A 440 -8.29 -2.35 5.43
CA THR A 440 -9.04 -3.60 5.44
C THR A 440 -10.34 -3.36 4.70
N LEU A 441 -10.59 -4.10 3.63
CA LEU A 441 -11.82 -4.04 2.84
C LEU A 441 -12.16 -5.44 2.34
N TYR A 442 -13.18 -6.06 2.89
CA TYR A 442 -13.63 -7.38 2.48
C TYR A 442 -15.14 -7.41 2.24
N SER A 443 -15.55 -7.88 1.06
CA SER A 443 -16.90 -8.37 0.83
C SER A 443 -16.97 -9.85 1.20
N LEU A 444 -18.13 -10.27 1.72
CA LEU A 444 -18.42 -11.65 2.11
C LEU A 444 -19.19 -12.31 0.98
N ASP A 445 -18.62 -13.32 0.34
CA ASP A 445 -19.21 -13.89 -0.87
C ASP A 445 -20.42 -14.78 -0.52
N THR A 446 -21.41 -14.82 -1.41
CA THR A 446 -22.57 -15.72 -1.31
C THR A 446 -22.32 -17.02 -2.11
N PRO A 447 -23.09 -18.12 -1.93
CA PRO A 447 -24.23 -18.31 -1.02
C PRO A 447 -23.80 -18.44 0.45
N ILE A 448 -24.53 -17.78 1.36
CA ILE A 448 -24.33 -17.95 2.81
C ILE A 448 -24.76 -19.37 3.22
N GLN A 449 -23.92 -20.03 4.01
CA GLN A 449 -24.12 -21.40 4.45
C GLN A 449 -24.54 -21.42 5.92
N SER A 450 -25.78 -21.83 6.20
CA SER A 450 -26.24 -22.09 7.56
C SER A 450 -26.22 -23.59 7.90
N GLN A 451 -25.92 -23.91 9.16
CA GLN A 451 -26.18 -25.26 9.68
C GLN A 451 -27.69 -25.57 9.80
N ASN A 452 -28.52 -24.53 9.94
CA ASN A 452 -29.96 -24.65 10.01
C ASN A 452 -30.52 -24.58 8.59
N THR A 453 -31.04 -25.71 8.10
CA THR A 453 -31.57 -25.83 6.73
C THR A 453 -32.95 -25.21 6.53
N ASP A 454 -33.58 -24.75 7.61
CA ASP A 454 -34.92 -24.16 7.55
C ASP A 454 -34.90 -22.72 7.02
N HIS A 455 -33.74 -22.06 7.04
CA HIS A 455 -33.57 -20.73 6.43
C HIS A 455 -33.67 -20.85 4.90
N GLN A 456 -34.61 -20.10 4.32
CA GLN A 456 -34.87 -20.05 2.88
C GLN A 456 -34.92 -18.59 2.44
N ILE A 457 -34.44 -18.30 1.24
CA ILE A 457 -34.51 -16.96 0.67
C ILE A 457 -35.97 -16.62 0.37
N ILE A 458 -36.45 -15.47 0.86
CA ILE A 458 -37.77 -14.96 0.54
C ILE A 458 -37.71 -14.22 -0.79
N CYS A 459 -38.59 -14.60 -1.71
CA CYS A 459 -38.75 -13.97 -3.01
C CYS A 459 -40.13 -13.31 -3.03
N GLN A 460 -40.16 -11.99 -3.16
CA GLN A 460 -41.40 -11.22 -3.09
C GLN A 460 -41.40 -10.07 -4.10
N ASP A 461 -42.60 -9.69 -4.48
CA ASP A 461 -42.97 -8.53 -5.29
C ASP A 461 -43.96 -7.77 -4.42
N ALA A 462 -43.46 -6.80 -3.67
CA ALA A 462 -44.16 -6.15 -2.57
C ALA A 462 -45.05 -5.01 -3.04
N ASP A 463 -44.56 -4.25 -4.03
CA ASP A 463 -45.28 -3.12 -4.60
C ASP A 463 -46.15 -3.52 -5.81
N ASN A 464 -46.01 -4.75 -6.30
CA ASN A 464 -46.79 -5.38 -7.37
C ASN A 464 -46.49 -4.79 -8.76
N ASP A 465 -45.25 -4.37 -9.01
CA ASP A 465 -44.80 -3.91 -10.33
C ASP A 465 -44.39 -5.07 -11.28
N GLY A 466 -44.24 -6.28 -10.74
CA GLY A 466 -43.90 -7.50 -11.47
C GLY A 466 -42.41 -7.85 -11.51
N LEU A 467 -41.55 -7.01 -10.93
CA LEU A 467 -40.19 -7.36 -10.53
C LEU A 467 -40.22 -7.97 -9.13
N TYR A 468 -39.23 -8.80 -8.83
CA TYR A 468 -39.15 -9.48 -7.54
C TYR A 468 -37.82 -9.14 -6.90
N ASN A 469 -37.85 -8.92 -5.59
CA ASN A 469 -36.66 -8.91 -4.77
C ASN A 469 -36.47 -10.26 -4.09
N TRP A 470 -35.25 -10.78 -4.16
CA TRP A 470 -34.79 -11.98 -3.46
C TRP A 470 -33.47 -11.76 -2.71
N GLY A 471 -33.16 -10.50 -2.39
CA GLY A 471 -31.96 -10.14 -1.66
C GLY A 471 -30.70 -10.21 -2.52
N ILE A 472 -29.55 -10.43 -1.88
CA ILE A 472 -28.22 -10.35 -2.54
C ILE A 472 -27.73 -11.68 -3.14
N SER A 473 -28.62 -12.64 -3.40
CA SER A 473 -28.26 -13.90 -4.06
C SER A 473 -27.94 -13.68 -5.54
N GLU A 474 -26.79 -14.18 -6.00
CA GLU A 474 -26.36 -14.09 -7.41
C GLU A 474 -27.27 -14.84 -8.38
N GLU A 475 -27.97 -15.87 -7.90
CA GLU A 475 -28.91 -16.66 -8.69
C GLU A 475 -30.34 -16.51 -8.15
N VAL A 476 -31.32 -16.55 -9.05
CA VAL A 476 -32.75 -16.57 -8.71
C VAL A 476 -33.06 -17.82 -7.88
N PRO A 477 -33.47 -17.68 -6.61
CA PRO A 477 -33.69 -18.82 -5.74
C PRO A 477 -34.81 -19.74 -6.23
N ALA A 478 -34.69 -21.04 -5.96
CA ALA A 478 -35.76 -22.01 -6.26
C ALA A 478 -37.07 -21.76 -5.48
N SER A 479 -37.04 -20.91 -4.45
CA SER A 479 -38.23 -20.46 -3.71
C SER A 479 -39.05 -19.43 -4.49
N CYS A 480 -38.49 -18.79 -5.52
CA CYS A 480 -39.21 -17.85 -6.37
C CYS A 480 -40.28 -18.56 -7.23
N PRO A 481 -41.40 -17.89 -7.56
CA PRO A 481 -42.39 -18.43 -8.49
C PRO A 481 -41.77 -18.74 -9.87
N ALA A 482 -42.26 -19.78 -10.54
CA ALA A 482 -41.76 -20.14 -11.86
C ALA A 482 -42.19 -19.10 -12.92
N GLY A 483 -41.23 -18.59 -13.69
CA GLY A 483 -41.48 -17.64 -14.79
C GLY A 483 -41.58 -16.18 -14.37
N ILE A 484 -41.09 -15.81 -13.18
CA ILE A 484 -40.87 -14.40 -12.82
C ILE A 484 -39.79 -13.75 -13.68
N ASN A 485 -39.76 -12.42 -13.71
CA ASN A 485 -38.63 -11.68 -14.26
C ASN A 485 -37.37 -12.02 -13.44
N THR A 486 -36.25 -12.29 -14.12
CA THR A 486 -34.97 -12.62 -13.48
C THR A 486 -34.11 -11.39 -13.19
N THR A 487 -34.61 -10.20 -13.52
CA THR A 487 -34.01 -8.94 -13.12
C THR A 487 -34.52 -8.57 -11.72
N PRO A 488 -33.64 -8.41 -10.72
CA PRO A 488 -34.03 -8.03 -9.37
C PRO A 488 -34.63 -6.63 -9.33
N ASP A 489 -35.63 -6.45 -8.47
CA ASP A 489 -36.17 -5.15 -8.13
C ASP A 489 -35.15 -4.32 -7.33
N CYS A 490 -34.92 -3.07 -7.76
CA CYS A 490 -34.05 -2.13 -7.05
C CYS A 490 -34.67 -1.67 -5.73
N ASP A 491 -35.97 -1.37 -5.69
CA ASP A 491 -36.66 -0.88 -4.51
C ASP A 491 -38.09 -1.41 -4.48
N ASP A 492 -38.21 -2.66 -4.00
CA ASP A 492 -39.44 -3.40 -3.68
C ASP A 492 -40.32 -2.74 -2.58
N SER A 493 -40.34 -1.41 -2.51
CA SER A 493 -41.30 -0.61 -1.77
C SER A 493 -41.89 0.54 -2.61
N ASP A 494 -41.42 0.71 -3.86
CA ASP A 494 -41.79 1.80 -4.75
C ASP A 494 -41.88 1.31 -6.21
N ALA A 495 -43.11 1.01 -6.65
CA ALA A 495 -43.41 0.51 -7.99
C ALA A 495 -43.04 1.49 -9.13
N SER A 496 -42.58 2.71 -8.82
CA SER A 496 -42.03 3.66 -9.78
C SER A 496 -40.56 3.42 -10.12
N LEU A 497 -39.90 2.50 -9.43
CA LEU A 497 -38.49 2.17 -9.53
C LEU A 497 -38.33 0.69 -9.89
N GLY A 498 -37.81 0.42 -11.08
CA GLY A 498 -37.57 -0.92 -11.58
C GLY A 498 -36.19 -1.46 -11.22
N ALA A 499 -35.51 -2.08 -12.19
CA ALA A 499 -34.21 -2.69 -11.98
C ALA A 499 -33.09 -1.69 -11.61
N MET A 500 -32.08 -2.16 -10.87
CA MET A 500 -30.86 -1.39 -10.64
C MET A 500 -29.88 -1.55 -11.81
N ASP A 501 -29.32 -0.46 -12.30
CA ASP A 501 -28.24 -0.50 -13.28
C ASP A 501 -26.86 -0.82 -12.66
N GLU A 502 -25.83 -0.95 -13.49
CA GLU A 502 -24.46 -1.24 -13.02
C GLU A 502 -23.83 -0.13 -12.17
N ASN A 503 -24.45 1.05 -12.13
CA ASN A 503 -24.00 2.25 -11.47
C ASN A 503 -24.75 2.54 -10.15
N GLY A 504 -25.75 1.73 -9.82
CA GLY A 504 -26.51 1.82 -8.58
C GLY A 504 -27.78 2.67 -8.68
N PHE A 505 -28.17 3.12 -9.88
CA PHE A 505 -29.43 3.84 -10.10
C PHE A 505 -30.58 2.86 -10.29
N CYS A 506 -31.71 3.11 -9.63
CA CYS A 506 -32.95 2.43 -9.96
C CYS A 506 -33.53 3.04 -11.24
N ILE A 507 -33.80 2.22 -12.24
CA ILE A 507 -34.38 2.64 -13.52
C ILE A 507 -35.86 2.97 -13.25
N SER A 508 -36.26 4.22 -13.44
CA SER A 508 -37.66 4.59 -13.19
C SER A 508 -38.62 3.88 -14.16
N THR A 509 -39.61 3.18 -13.61
CA THR A 509 -40.74 2.58 -14.30
C THR A 509 -41.94 3.52 -14.35
N PHE A 510 -41.93 4.61 -13.57
CA PHE A 510 -42.98 5.63 -13.57
C PHE A 510 -43.05 6.37 -14.90
N ARG A 511 -44.22 6.27 -15.52
CA ARG A 511 -44.56 6.96 -16.77
C ARG A 511 -45.50 8.12 -16.44
N PRO A 512 -45.04 9.38 -16.40
CA PRO A 512 -45.92 10.50 -16.15
C PRO A 512 -47.00 10.57 -17.23
N SER A 513 -48.28 10.52 -16.82
CA SER A 513 -49.39 10.67 -17.75
C SER A 513 -49.59 12.15 -18.09
N CYS A 514 -49.53 12.52 -19.37
CA CYS A 514 -49.98 13.83 -19.86
C CYS A 514 -51.29 13.66 -20.61
N THR A 515 -52.36 14.34 -20.17
CA THR A 515 -53.66 14.27 -20.84
C THR A 515 -54.10 15.66 -21.28
N PHE A 516 -54.46 15.82 -22.55
CA PHE A 516 -55.15 17.00 -23.07
C PHE A 516 -56.65 16.72 -23.17
N ALA A 517 -57.46 17.37 -22.34
CA ALA A 517 -58.91 17.22 -22.34
C ALA A 517 -59.60 18.48 -21.77
N THR A 518 -60.93 18.52 -21.82
CA THR A 518 -61.67 19.58 -21.14
C THR A 518 -61.56 19.44 -19.61
N ILE A 519 -61.61 20.56 -18.89
CA ILE A 519 -61.63 20.57 -17.41
C ILE A 519 -62.73 19.65 -16.85
N ALA A 520 -63.88 19.55 -17.53
CA ALA A 520 -64.97 18.65 -17.16
C ALA A 520 -64.57 17.16 -17.25
N GLU A 521 -63.84 16.77 -18.29
CA GLU A 521 -63.34 15.40 -18.48
C GLU A 521 -62.22 15.09 -17.47
N HIS A 522 -61.31 16.03 -17.22
CA HIS A 522 -60.30 15.89 -16.16
C HIS A 522 -60.93 15.70 -14.78
N LYS A 523 -62.03 16.40 -14.48
CA LYS A 523 -62.77 16.22 -13.22
C LYS A 523 -63.48 14.86 -13.14
N GLN A 524 -63.96 14.33 -14.26
CA GLN A 524 -64.58 13.00 -14.29
C GLN A 524 -63.57 11.89 -13.98
N GLU A 525 -62.33 12.06 -14.43
CA GLU A 525 -61.23 11.12 -14.23
C GLU A 525 -60.41 11.38 -12.95
N GLY A 526 -60.88 12.28 -12.06
CA GLY A 526 -60.25 12.52 -10.76
C GLY A 526 -58.96 13.35 -10.78
N ARG A 527 -58.60 13.97 -11.92
CA ARG A 527 -57.40 14.82 -12.06
C ARG A 527 -57.62 16.26 -11.58
N VAL A 528 -58.88 16.65 -11.44
CA VAL A 528 -59.33 18.00 -11.06
C VAL A 528 -60.49 17.89 -10.07
N TYR A 529 -60.49 18.73 -9.05
CA TYR A 529 -61.63 18.94 -8.16
C TYR A 529 -62.19 20.35 -8.33
N SER A 530 -63.29 20.66 -7.65
CA SER A 530 -63.91 21.98 -7.72
C SER A 530 -64.49 22.42 -6.39
N GLU A 531 -64.44 23.72 -6.13
CA GLU A 531 -65.04 24.35 -4.96
C GLU A 531 -65.97 25.49 -5.38
N ILE A 532 -66.96 25.81 -4.52
CA ILE A 532 -67.77 27.02 -4.71
C ILE A 532 -66.99 28.20 -4.12
N THR A 533 -66.53 29.10 -4.98
CA THR A 533 -65.86 30.34 -4.55
C THR A 533 -66.75 31.53 -4.83
N THR A 534 -66.57 32.62 -4.08
CA THR A 534 -67.29 33.88 -4.32
C THR A 534 -66.37 34.84 -5.05
N ILE A 535 -66.70 35.18 -6.30
CA ILE A 535 -65.96 36.14 -7.11
C ILE A 535 -66.64 37.52 -7.10
N ASN A 536 -65.88 38.56 -7.45
CA ASN A 536 -66.36 39.96 -7.50
C ASN A 536 -66.84 40.54 -6.16
N GLU A 537 -66.34 40.02 -5.03
CA GLU A 537 -66.64 40.60 -3.73
C GLU A 537 -66.01 41.99 -3.58
N THR A 538 -66.74 42.91 -2.93
CA THR A 538 -66.16 44.19 -2.54
C THR A 538 -65.83 44.14 -1.05
N CYS A 539 -64.54 43.99 -0.74
CA CYS A 539 -64.06 43.87 0.64
C CYS A 539 -63.71 45.23 1.26
N TYR A 540 -64.25 45.51 2.44
CA TYR A 540 -63.88 46.66 3.27
C TYR A 540 -63.59 46.19 4.69
N TRP A 541 -62.39 46.50 5.20
CA TRP A 541 -61.98 46.22 6.59
C TRP A 541 -62.11 44.75 7.02
N GLY A 542 -61.80 43.81 6.11
CA GLY A 542 -61.88 42.37 6.38
C GLY A 542 -63.28 41.76 6.28
N TRP A 543 -64.29 42.55 5.90
CA TRP A 543 -65.64 42.08 5.62
C TRP A 543 -65.93 42.28 4.13
N CYS A 544 -66.24 41.19 3.45
CA CYS A 544 -66.56 41.19 2.03
C CYS A 544 -68.08 41.22 1.85
N PHE A 545 -68.56 42.11 0.99
CA PHE A 545 -69.99 42.32 0.72
C PHE A 545 -70.25 42.30 -0.78
N GLY A 546 -71.33 41.62 -1.17
CA GLY A 546 -71.62 41.32 -2.57
C GLY A 546 -70.67 40.25 -3.12
N GLY A 547 -70.97 39.73 -4.31
CA GLY A 547 -70.23 38.64 -4.94
C GLY A 547 -71.17 37.66 -5.62
N GLU A 548 -70.64 36.89 -6.56
CA GLU A 548 -71.35 35.80 -7.23
C GLU A 548 -70.67 34.48 -6.87
N GLU A 549 -71.45 33.50 -6.42
CA GLU A 549 -70.96 32.15 -6.18
C GLU A 549 -70.75 31.46 -7.53
N VAL A 550 -69.52 31.05 -7.81
CA VAL A 550 -69.12 30.35 -9.02
C VAL A 550 -68.36 29.08 -8.64
N GLU A 551 -68.55 28.02 -9.42
CA GLU A 551 -67.74 26.81 -9.30
C GLU A 551 -66.36 27.09 -9.91
N THR A 552 -65.31 26.94 -9.12
CA THR A 552 -63.91 27.10 -9.55
C THR A 552 -63.21 25.76 -9.49
N PHE A 553 -62.44 25.44 -10.52
CA PHE A 553 -61.77 24.17 -10.70
C PHE A 553 -60.30 24.26 -10.29
N TYR A 554 -59.80 23.22 -9.66
CA TYR A 554 -58.43 23.12 -9.16
C TYR A 554 -57.85 21.76 -9.52
N THR A 555 -56.56 21.70 -9.85
CA THR A 555 -55.86 20.42 -10.03
C THR A 555 -55.80 19.64 -8.71
N GLU A 556 -55.93 18.31 -8.79
CA GLU A 556 -55.80 17.43 -7.64
C GLU A 556 -54.34 17.39 -7.16
N GLY A 557 -54.13 17.59 -5.85
CA GLY A 557 -52.81 17.60 -5.21
C GLY A 557 -52.07 18.94 -5.26
N SER A 558 -51.80 19.50 -6.45
CA SER A 558 -51.05 20.78 -6.57
C SER A 558 -51.88 22.03 -6.29
N GLN A 559 -53.23 21.92 -6.35
CA GLN A 559 -54.19 22.99 -6.06
C GLN A 559 -54.07 24.23 -6.96
N GLU A 560 -53.58 24.06 -8.20
CA GLU A 560 -53.53 25.14 -9.19
C GLU A 560 -54.94 25.52 -9.65
N ASN A 561 -55.24 26.82 -9.71
CA ASN A 561 -56.55 27.32 -10.11
C ASN A 561 -56.71 27.32 -11.64
N LEU A 562 -57.65 26.50 -12.14
CA LEU A 562 -57.93 26.31 -13.57
C LEU A 562 -59.05 27.21 -14.11
N GLY A 563 -59.63 28.07 -13.25
CA GLY A 563 -60.72 28.97 -13.60
C GLY A 563 -62.11 28.38 -13.35
N THR A 564 -63.13 28.96 -13.99
CA THR A 564 -64.56 28.64 -13.73
C THR A 564 -65.31 28.08 -14.93
N ASP A 565 -64.66 27.96 -16.10
CA ASP A 565 -65.27 27.43 -17.32
C ASP A 565 -64.79 25.99 -17.55
N SER A 566 -65.67 25.02 -17.26
CA SER A 566 -65.35 23.60 -17.35
C SER A 566 -65.18 23.09 -18.80
N SER A 567 -65.48 23.92 -19.81
CA SER A 567 -65.35 23.54 -21.23
C SER A 567 -63.99 23.89 -21.84
N VAL A 568 -63.13 24.57 -21.10
CA VAL A 568 -61.76 24.89 -21.53
C VAL A 568 -60.94 23.60 -21.61
N GLU A 569 -60.26 23.40 -22.73
CA GLU A 569 -59.29 22.32 -22.91
C GLU A 569 -57.93 22.74 -22.31
N ILE A 570 -57.36 21.87 -21.50
CA ILE A 570 -56.06 22.06 -20.85
C ILE A 570 -55.28 20.75 -20.91
N SER A 571 -53.95 20.85 -20.81
CA SER A 571 -53.08 19.71 -20.57
C SER A 571 -52.74 19.64 -19.08
N LEU A 572 -52.90 18.46 -18.48
CA LEU A 572 -52.42 18.15 -17.14
C LEU A 572 -51.37 17.06 -17.19
N LYS A 573 -50.22 17.30 -16.55
CA LYS A 573 -49.13 16.33 -16.33
C LYS A 573 -49.22 15.77 -14.91
N GLU A 574 -49.10 14.45 -14.78
CA GLU A 574 -48.92 13.77 -13.50
C GLU A 574 -47.45 13.83 -13.08
N THR A 575 -47.20 14.25 -11.85
CA THR A 575 -45.85 14.28 -11.28
C THR A 575 -45.53 12.96 -10.59
N ALA A 576 -44.24 12.64 -10.40
CA ALA A 576 -43.78 11.46 -9.65
C ALA A 576 -44.42 11.34 -8.24
N ASP A 577 -44.70 12.49 -7.61
CA ASP A 577 -45.38 12.57 -6.30
C ASP A 577 -46.91 12.31 -6.34
N GLY A 578 -47.47 11.93 -7.50
CA GLY A 578 -48.89 11.56 -7.65
C GLY A 578 -49.90 12.73 -7.70
N TYR A 579 -49.46 13.97 -7.95
CA TYR A 579 -50.35 15.11 -8.16
C TYR A 579 -50.30 15.65 -9.61
N PHE A 580 -51.30 16.44 -9.98
CA PHE A 580 -51.43 16.97 -11.35
C PHE A 580 -51.05 18.44 -11.42
N VAL A 581 -50.32 18.86 -12.44
CA VAL A 581 -49.97 20.26 -12.72
C VAL A 581 -50.32 20.64 -14.16
N GLN A 582 -50.64 21.91 -14.40
CA GLN A 582 -50.91 22.41 -15.75
C GLN A 582 -49.60 22.59 -16.55
N GLY A 583 -49.52 22.03 -17.76
CA GLY A 583 -48.36 22.18 -18.65
C GLY A 583 -48.60 21.59 -20.04
N GLU A 584 -47.97 22.13 -21.09
CA GLU A 584 -48.12 21.63 -22.47
C GLU A 584 -47.60 20.18 -22.58
N CYS A 585 -48.36 19.27 -23.18
CA CYS A 585 -47.82 17.96 -23.56
C CYS A 585 -46.85 18.21 -24.71
N ASP A 586 -45.56 17.98 -24.46
CA ASP A 586 -44.54 18.08 -25.49
C ASP A 586 -44.66 16.83 -26.36
N ASP A 587 -44.54 16.99 -27.70
CA ASP A 587 -44.46 15.88 -28.66
C ASP A 587 -43.11 15.18 -28.40
N GLU A 588 -43.13 14.08 -27.67
CA GLU A 588 -41.93 13.36 -27.25
C GLU A 588 -41.54 12.35 -28.32
N VAL A 589 -40.24 12.27 -28.62
CA VAL A 589 -39.73 11.22 -29.51
C VAL A 589 -40.01 9.84 -28.90
N PRO A 590 -40.29 8.80 -29.71
CA PRO A 590 -40.49 7.45 -29.18
C PRO A 590 -39.23 7.00 -28.44
N VAL A 591 -39.39 6.13 -27.44
CA VAL A 591 -38.29 5.51 -26.69
C VAL A 591 -38.11 4.08 -27.20
N ILE A 592 -36.86 3.66 -27.39
CA ILE A 592 -36.50 2.31 -27.80
C ILE A 592 -35.46 1.72 -26.87
N GLU A 593 -35.58 0.43 -26.59
CA GLU A 593 -34.66 -0.32 -25.73
C GLU A 593 -34.40 -1.71 -26.33
N VAL A 594 -33.14 -2.09 -26.42
CA VAL A 594 -32.71 -3.44 -26.76
C VAL A 594 -32.82 -4.33 -25.51
N SER A 595 -33.57 -5.42 -25.61
CA SER A 595 -33.75 -6.37 -24.50
C SER A 595 -32.85 -7.59 -24.61
N ASP A 596 -32.56 -8.08 -25.83
CA ASP A 596 -31.71 -9.25 -26.03
C ASP A 596 -30.99 -9.25 -27.39
N VAL A 597 -29.82 -9.88 -27.44
CA VAL A 597 -29.07 -10.15 -28.67
C VAL A 597 -28.65 -11.60 -28.71
N THR A 598 -29.29 -12.37 -29.57
CA THR A 598 -28.95 -13.78 -29.81
C THR A 598 -28.06 -13.91 -31.05
N VAL A 599 -26.87 -14.50 -30.90
CA VAL A 599 -25.95 -14.81 -32.01
C VAL A 599 -25.94 -16.32 -32.28
N ASN A 600 -26.37 -16.71 -33.48
CA ASN A 600 -26.37 -18.10 -33.97
C ASN A 600 -25.49 -18.20 -35.22
N GLU A 601 -24.22 -18.58 -35.05
CA GLU A 601 -23.21 -18.58 -36.11
C GLU A 601 -23.13 -17.20 -36.80
N GLN A 602 -23.52 -17.10 -38.07
CA GLN A 602 -23.53 -15.86 -38.86
C GLN A 602 -24.90 -15.15 -38.89
N THR A 603 -25.85 -15.59 -38.06
CA THR A 603 -27.19 -14.98 -37.94
C THR A 603 -27.33 -14.34 -36.57
N VAL A 604 -27.69 -13.06 -36.54
CA VAL A 604 -27.89 -12.29 -35.31
C VAL A 604 -29.32 -11.82 -35.23
N ILE A 605 -29.95 -12.06 -34.09
CA ILE A 605 -31.31 -11.65 -33.79
C ILE A 605 -31.24 -10.67 -32.63
N VAL A 606 -31.71 -9.44 -32.85
CA VAL A 606 -31.81 -8.40 -31.83
C VAL A 606 -33.29 -8.20 -31.53
N THR A 607 -33.66 -8.26 -30.26
CA THR A 607 -35.04 -8.02 -29.81
C THR A 607 -35.06 -6.89 -28.79
N GLY A 608 -36.21 -6.26 -28.65
CA GLY A 608 -36.38 -5.20 -27.70
C GLY A 608 -37.81 -4.73 -27.58
N THR A 609 -37.97 -3.66 -26.82
CA THR A 609 -39.24 -2.94 -26.72
C THR A 609 -39.11 -1.53 -27.24
N ALA A 610 -40.20 -0.97 -27.74
CA ALA A 610 -40.29 0.44 -28.05
C ALA A 610 -41.68 0.93 -27.64
N TYR A 611 -41.75 2.16 -27.19
CA TYR A 611 -43.01 2.79 -26.88
C TYR A 611 -42.92 4.27 -27.17
N ASP A 612 -44.08 4.89 -27.26
CA ASP A 612 -44.23 6.29 -27.55
C ASP A 612 -45.13 6.86 -26.44
N ILE A 613 -44.71 7.97 -25.83
CA ILE A 613 -45.33 8.53 -24.64
C ILE A 613 -46.67 9.19 -24.99
N ASP A 614 -46.79 9.76 -26.18
CA ASP A 614 -47.98 10.48 -26.64
C ASP A 614 -48.61 9.90 -27.92
N GLY A 615 -47.89 9.01 -28.62
CA GLY A 615 -48.32 8.43 -29.88
C GLY A 615 -48.26 6.90 -29.94
N SER A 616 -47.81 6.41 -31.09
CA SER A 616 -47.62 4.98 -31.35
C SER A 616 -46.42 4.77 -32.26
N VAL A 617 -45.58 3.81 -31.91
CA VAL A 617 -44.41 3.46 -32.74
C VAL A 617 -44.88 2.92 -34.09
N ALA A 618 -44.52 3.63 -35.16
CA ALA A 618 -44.89 3.27 -36.53
C ALA A 618 -43.90 2.27 -37.15
N GLN A 619 -42.61 2.42 -36.85
CA GLN A 619 -41.55 1.60 -37.45
C GLN A 619 -40.29 1.59 -36.59
N ILE A 620 -39.53 0.50 -36.67
CA ILE A 620 -38.20 0.38 -36.06
C ILE A 620 -37.17 0.03 -37.13
N LYS A 621 -36.01 0.67 -37.05
CA LYS A 621 -34.87 0.44 -37.95
C LYS A 621 -33.63 0.12 -37.15
N ALA A 622 -32.87 -0.87 -37.61
CA ALA A 622 -31.58 -1.22 -37.04
C ALA A 622 -30.49 -1.18 -38.12
N ASP A 623 -29.32 -0.65 -37.77
CA ASP A 623 -28.14 -0.53 -38.64
C ASP A 623 -26.95 -1.27 -38.02
N VAL A 624 -26.40 -2.24 -38.77
CA VAL A 624 -25.11 -2.87 -38.45
C VAL A 624 -24.13 -2.56 -39.58
N SER A 625 -23.12 -1.72 -39.30
CA SER A 625 -22.04 -1.40 -40.23
C SER A 625 -22.51 -0.93 -41.63
N GLY A 626 -23.64 -0.21 -41.70
CA GLY A 626 -24.25 0.30 -42.93
C GLY A 626 -25.29 -0.64 -43.57
N ASN A 627 -25.60 -1.77 -42.94
CA ASN A 627 -26.68 -2.66 -43.34
C ASN A 627 -27.94 -2.36 -42.52
N VAL A 628 -28.83 -1.54 -43.09
CA VAL A 628 -30.08 -1.11 -42.43
C VAL A 628 -31.20 -2.10 -42.71
N VAL A 629 -31.82 -2.63 -41.66
CA VAL A 629 -33.01 -3.48 -41.71
C VAL A 629 -34.20 -2.80 -41.04
N VAL A 630 -35.40 -3.07 -41.55
CA VAL A 630 -36.65 -2.73 -40.87
C VAL A 630 -37.05 -3.93 -40.01
N CYS A 631 -37.30 -3.69 -38.75
CA CYS A 631 -37.57 -4.74 -37.78
C CYS A 631 -39.05 -5.13 -37.77
N ASP A 632 -39.33 -6.37 -37.39
CA ASP A 632 -40.69 -6.89 -37.26
C ASP A 632 -41.24 -6.53 -35.89
N GLY A 633 -42.35 -5.78 -35.84
CA GLY A 633 -43.01 -5.34 -34.61
C GLY A 633 -42.91 -3.84 -34.36
N ALA A 634 -43.69 -3.34 -33.39
CA ALA A 634 -43.77 -1.92 -33.03
C ALA A 634 -43.54 -1.73 -31.52
N GLU A 635 -44.28 -2.46 -30.68
CA GLU A 635 -44.06 -2.44 -29.22
C GLU A 635 -43.01 -3.46 -28.78
N ASN A 636 -43.17 -4.72 -29.19
CA ASN A 636 -42.15 -5.76 -29.08
C ASN A 636 -41.62 -6.01 -30.48
N TRP A 637 -40.31 -5.83 -30.65
CA TRP A 637 -39.71 -5.83 -31.97
C TRP A 637 -38.57 -6.82 -32.09
N THR A 638 -38.29 -7.23 -33.32
CA THR A 638 -37.24 -8.19 -33.65
C THR A 638 -36.58 -7.80 -34.97
N CYS A 639 -35.26 -7.64 -34.95
CA CYS A 639 -34.42 -7.41 -36.12
C CYS A 639 -33.55 -8.64 -36.36
N THR A 640 -33.49 -9.14 -37.59
CA THR A 640 -32.65 -10.28 -37.95
C THR A 640 -31.62 -9.87 -39.00
N PHE A 641 -30.34 -10.14 -38.72
CA PHE A 641 -29.21 -9.94 -39.62
C PHE A 641 -28.64 -11.31 -40.01
N GLU A 642 -28.62 -11.62 -41.31
CA GLU A 642 -28.07 -12.88 -41.82
C GLU A 642 -26.74 -12.66 -42.53
N SER A 643 -25.87 -13.66 -42.52
CA SER A 643 -24.58 -13.69 -43.26
C SER A 643 -23.59 -12.59 -42.83
N LEU A 644 -23.53 -12.27 -41.54
CA LEU A 644 -22.50 -11.38 -41.01
C LEU A 644 -21.13 -12.08 -41.00
N GLU A 645 -20.07 -11.34 -41.34
CA GLU A 645 -18.69 -11.85 -41.22
C GLU A 645 -18.29 -11.97 -39.75
N ALA A 646 -17.25 -12.75 -39.44
CA ALA A 646 -16.77 -12.88 -38.07
C ALA A 646 -16.13 -11.57 -37.61
N GLY A 647 -16.50 -11.10 -36.41
CA GLY A 647 -16.03 -9.82 -35.92
C GLY A 647 -16.91 -9.24 -34.82
N LEU A 648 -16.44 -8.14 -34.24
CA LEU A 648 -17.19 -7.34 -33.28
C LEU A 648 -18.02 -6.31 -34.04
N TYR A 649 -19.32 -6.29 -33.77
CA TYR A 649 -20.27 -5.36 -34.36
C TYR A 649 -20.96 -4.57 -33.27
N THR A 650 -21.34 -3.34 -33.61
CA THR A 650 -22.30 -2.54 -32.85
C THR A 650 -23.49 -2.30 -33.76
N VAL A 651 -24.68 -2.67 -33.29
CA VAL A 651 -25.94 -2.30 -33.93
C VAL A 651 -26.43 -0.97 -33.33
N SER A 652 -26.96 -0.08 -34.18
CA SER A 652 -27.70 1.10 -33.77
C SER A 652 -29.17 0.91 -34.12
N ILE A 653 -30.08 1.15 -33.19
CA ILE A 653 -31.52 0.94 -33.37
C ILE A 653 -32.27 2.22 -33.04
N ILE A 654 -33.22 2.60 -33.91
CA ILE A 654 -34.12 3.74 -33.69
C ILE A 654 -35.58 3.32 -33.86
N ALA A 655 -36.45 3.88 -33.03
CA ALA A 655 -37.90 3.87 -33.23
C ALA A 655 -38.33 5.14 -33.97
N ILE A 656 -39.41 5.02 -34.74
CA ILE A 656 -40.04 6.12 -35.48
C ILE A 656 -41.53 6.06 -35.18
N ASP A 657 -42.10 7.16 -34.71
CA ASP A 657 -43.52 7.27 -34.37
C ASP A 657 -44.41 7.57 -35.60
N SER A 658 -45.71 7.73 -35.36
CA SER A 658 -46.71 8.08 -36.38
C SER A 658 -46.55 9.47 -36.98
N ASP A 659 -45.87 10.37 -36.27
CA ASP A 659 -45.62 11.77 -36.65
C ASP A 659 -44.23 11.97 -37.28
N ASN A 660 -43.52 10.86 -37.44
CA ASN A 660 -42.22 10.70 -38.10
C ASN A 660 -41.07 11.37 -37.33
N LEU A 661 -41.15 11.41 -36.00
CA LEU A 661 -40.02 11.73 -35.14
C LEU A 661 -39.21 10.45 -34.84
N GLU A 662 -37.90 10.59 -34.68
CA GLU A 662 -36.98 9.48 -34.46
C GLU A 662 -36.51 9.50 -33.00
N SER A 663 -36.49 8.34 -32.36
CA SER A 663 -35.90 8.16 -31.03
C SER A 663 -34.42 8.53 -31.02
N ASP A 664 -33.88 8.80 -29.84
CA ASP A 664 -32.43 8.62 -29.66
C ASP A 664 -32.07 7.15 -29.96
N PRO A 665 -30.93 6.90 -30.63
CA PRO A 665 -30.52 5.55 -30.98
C PRO A 665 -30.04 4.78 -29.76
N ASP A 666 -30.58 3.57 -29.59
CA ASP A 666 -30.01 2.59 -28.67
C ASP A 666 -28.96 1.72 -29.39
N TYR A 667 -28.03 1.17 -28.62
CA TYR A 667 -26.90 0.41 -29.15
C TYR A 667 -26.73 -0.90 -28.43
N ALA A 668 -26.45 -1.95 -29.19
CA ALA A 668 -25.97 -3.21 -28.65
C ALA A 668 -24.72 -3.68 -29.38
N SER A 669 -23.78 -4.24 -28.63
CA SER A 669 -22.57 -4.83 -29.21
C SER A 669 -22.63 -6.34 -29.13
N PHE A 670 -22.26 -7.01 -30.20
CA PHE A 670 -22.22 -8.46 -30.26
C PHE A 670 -21.02 -8.94 -31.09
N THR A 671 -20.55 -10.14 -30.78
CA THR A 671 -19.46 -10.77 -31.50
C THR A 671 -20.02 -11.91 -32.34
N VAL A 672 -19.84 -11.83 -33.65
CA VAL A 672 -20.11 -12.95 -34.56
C VAL A 672 -18.88 -13.87 -34.50
N PRO A 673 -19.03 -15.12 -33.99
CA PRO A 673 -17.90 -16.01 -33.79
C PRO A 673 -17.27 -16.43 -35.13
N TYR A 674 -15.97 -16.71 -35.11
CA TYR A 674 -15.29 -17.31 -36.25
C TYR A 674 -15.86 -18.71 -36.51
N PRO A 675 -16.01 -19.14 -37.77
CA PRO A 675 -16.38 -20.53 -38.05
C PRO A 675 -15.31 -21.46 -37.46
N GLU A 676 -15.70 -22.37 -36.58
CA GLU A 676 -14.81 -23.35 -35.93
C GLU A 676 -14.11 -24.21 -37.01
N LEU A 677 -12.80 -24.04 -37.14
CA LEU A 677 -11.94 -24.82 -38.01
C LEU A 677 -10.98 -25.63 -37.13
N PRO A 678 -10.62 -26.88 -37.53
CA PRO A 678 -9.72 -27.70 -36.73
C PRO A 678 -8.31 -27.10 -36.64
N PRO A 679 -7.57 -27.36 -35.54
CA PRO A 679 -6.22 -26.83 -35.35
C PRO A 679 -5.21 -27.43 -36.34
N GLU A 680 -4.08 -26.76 -36.54
CA GLU A 680 -2.99 -27.20 -37.42
C GLU A 680 -1.63 -27.18 -36.69
N ILE A 681 -0.77 -28.19 -36.97
CA ILE A 681 0.65 -28.15 -36.57
C ILE A 681 1.42 -27.32 -37.60
N VAL A 682 1.94 -26.17 -37.18
CA VAL A 682 2.59 -25.18 -38.06
C VAL A 682 4.03 -25.58 -38.37
N ASP A 683 4.79 -25.94 -37.34
CA ASP A 683 6.19 -26.35 -37.47
C ASP A 683 6.60 -27.36 -36.39
N HIS A 684 7.79 -27.94 -36.56
CA HIS A 684 8.41 -28.80 -35.57
C HIS A 684 9.94 -28.80 -35.72
N THR A 685 10.62 -29.08 -34.62
CA THR A 685 12.04 -29.42 -34.54
C THR A 685 12.20 -30.63 -33.64
N ALA A 686 12.88 -31.66 -34.13
CA ALA A 686 13.18 -32.87 -33.36
C ALA A 686 14.66 -32.91 -32.96
N ARG A 687 14.92 -33.29 -31.71
CA ARG A 687 16.27 -33.50 -31.16
C ARG A 687 16.32 -34.79 -30.36
N VAL A 688 17.38 -35.56 -30.55
CA VAL A 688 17.68 -36.72 -29.71
C VAL A 688 18.74 -36.34 -28.69
N ASP A 689 18.49 -36.71 -27.43
CA ASP A 689 19.48 -36.71 -26.37
C ASP A 689 19.51 -38.11 -25.76
N ARG A 690 20.53 -38.89 -26.12
CA ARG A 690 20.77 -40.27 -25.65
C ARG A 690 19.62 -41.24 -25.94
N THR A 691 18.62 -41.31 -25.07
CA THR A 691 17.44 -42.18 -25.18
C THR A 691 16.13 -41.40 -25.11
N THR A 692 16.22 -40.08 -25.17
CA THR A 692 15.09 -39.18 -25.11
C THR A 692 14.97 -38.46 -26.45
N LEU A 693 13.79 -38.53 -27.06
CA LEU A 693 13.42 -37.75 -28.22
C LEU A 693 12.59 -36.56 -27.77
N GLN A 694 13.11 -35.36 -27.99
CA GLN A 694 12.45 -34.10 -27.75
C GLN A 694 11.94 -33.52 -29.07
N ILE A 695 10.64 -33.21 -29.16
CA ILE A 695 10.04 -32.57 -30.33
C ILE A 695 9.32 -31.31 -29.88
N TYR A 696 9.69 -30.16 -30.42
CA TYR A 696 9.04 -28.89 -30.08
C TYR A 696 8.74 -28.07 -31.33
N GLY A 697 7.73 -27.21 -31.26
CA GLY A 697 7.30 -26.41 -32.39
C GLY A 697 6.03 -25.63 -32.09
N ASN A 698 5.44 -25.08 -33.14
CA ASN A 698 4.22 -24.29 -33.05
C ASN A 698 3.01 -25.03 -33.60
N ALA A 699 1.88 -24.86 -32.92
CA ALA A 699 0.55 -25.22 -33.41
C ALA A 699 -0.30 -23.94 -33.46
N SER A 700 -1.22 -23.85 -34.42
CA SER A 700 -2.12 -22.70 -34.59
C SER A 700 -3.56 -23.16 -34.76
N ASP A 701 -4.47 -22.36 -34.21
CA ASP A 701 -5.90 -22.43 -34.48
C ASP A 701 -6.38 -21.04 -34.92
N VAL A 702 -7.47 -20.97 -35.68
CA VAL A 702 -8.04 -19.68 -36.14
C VAL A 702 -8.50 -18.82 -34.96
N ASN A 703 -8.90 -19.43 -33.85
CA ASN A 703 -9.33 -18.73 -32.63
C ASN A 703 -8.33 -18.87 -31.45
N ASP A 704 -7.11 -19.38 -31.70
CA ASP A 704 -6.03 -19.59 -30.71
C ASP A 704 -6.42 -20.45 -29.48
N ASN A 705 -7.42 -21.33 -29.60
CA ASN A 705 -7.98 -22.12 -28.48
C ASN A 705 -7.37 -23.53 -28.29
N ILE A 706 -6.12 -23.76 -28.72
CA ILE A 706 -5.50 -25.09 -28.67
C ILE A 706 -5.41 -25.57 -27.21
N GLU A 707 -6.02 -26.72 -26.94
CA GLU A 707 -6.07 -27.32 -25.60
C GLU A 707 -4.83 -28.18 -25.35
N SER A 708 -4.41 -28.98 -26.33
CA SER A 708 -3.23 -29.85 -26.17
C SER A 708 -2.60 -30.26 -27.50
N VAL A 709 -1.32 -30.62 -27.45
CA VAL A 709 -0.61 -31.29 -28.54
C VAL A 709 -0.09 -32.64 -28.05
N ALA A 710 -0.16 -33.66 -28.89
CA ALA A 710 0.32 -34.99 -28.57
C ALA A 710 1.25 -35.55 -29.65
N ALA A 711 2.28 -36.27 -29.22
CA ALA A 711 3.17 -37.06 -30.07
C ALA A 711 2.80 -38.55 -30.00
N ILE A 712 2.62 -39.18 -31.15
CA ILE A 712 2.21 -40.57 -31.30
C ILE A 712 3.40 -41.36 -31.82
N VAL A 713 3.88 -42.32 -31.02
CA VAL A 713 5.02 -43.19 -31.36
C VAL A 713 4.62 -44.64 -31.15
N ASN A 714 4.65 -45.46 -32.20
CA ASN A 714 4.24 -46.87 -32.14
C ASN A 714 2.86 -47.09 -31.47
N ASP A 715 1.86 -46.29 -31.86
CA ASP A 715 0.50 -46.27 -31.30
C ASP A 715 0.40 -45.86 -29.80
N VAL A 716 1.48 -45.36 -29.20
CA VAL A 716 1.49 -44.79 -27.85
C VAL A 716 1.44 -43.27 -27.94
N ILE A 717 0.50 -42.66 -27.20
CA ILE A 717 0.28 -41.21 -27.17
C ILE A 717 1.05 -40.60 -26.00
N TYR A 718 1.87 -39.60 -26.29
CA TYR A 718 2.61 -38.79 -25.34
C TYR A 718 2.07 -37.36 -25.41
N ILE A 719 1.46 -36.88 -24.33
CA ILE A 719 0.99 -35.49 -24.26
C ILE A 719 2.20 -34.57 -24.11
N CYS A 720 2.27 -33.56 -24.95
CA CYS A 720 3.34 -32.56 -24.96
C CYS A 720 3.06 -31.47 -23.92
N GLU A 721 4.11 -30.83 -23.44
CA GLU A 721 3.98 -29.66 -22.58
C GLU A 721 3.78 -28.41 -23.45
N GLY A 722 2.78 -27.59 -23.11
CA GLY A 722 2.42 -26.39 -23.87
C GLY A 722 1.38 -26.65 -24.97
N THR A 723 0.80 -25.57 -25.48
CA THR A 723 -0.30 -25.58 -26.47
C THR A 723 0.20 -25.01 -27.81
N ASN A 724 0.13 -23.69 -27.99
CA ASN A 724 0.56 -23.00 -29.21
C ASN A 724 2.06 -23.17 -29.46
N TYR A 725 2.87 -23.21 -28.40
CA TYR A 725 4.25 -23.67 -28.44
C TYR A 725 4.34 -24.95 -27.61
N TYR A 726 4.51 -26.09 -28.28
CA TYR A 726 4.51 -27.40 -27.63
C TYR A 726 5.92 -27.98 -27.54
N ASN A 727 6.13 -28.84 -26.54
CA ASN A 727 7.36 -29.57 -26.30
C ASN A 727 7.07 -31.00 -25.79
N CYS A 728 7.27 -31.98 -26.65
CA CYS A 728 7.04 -33.40 -26.40
C CYS A 728 8.36 -34.08 -26.00
N ASN A 729 8.42 -34.65 -24.78
CA ASN A 729 9.59 -35.39 -24.31
C ASN A 729 9.30 -36.90 -24.23
N ILE A 730 9.81 -37.68 -25.18
CA ILE A 730 9.63 -39.12 -25.26
C ILE A 730 10.87 -39.82 -24.72
N ASN A 731 10.80 -40.35 -23.50
CA ASN A 731 11.93 -40.95 -22.79
C ASN A 731 12.04 -42.47 -22.98
N ASN A 732 13.22 -43.03 -22.67
CA ASN A 732 13.51 -44.48 -22.65
C ASN A 732 13.40 -45.20 -24.00
N LEU A 733 13.72 -44.50 -25.09
CA LEU A 733 13.78 -45.10 -26.43
C LEU A 733 14.98 -46.06 -26.57
N GLN A 734 14.79 -47.11 -27.36
CA GLN A 734 15.82 -48.12 -27.61
C GLN A 734 16.84 -47.58 -28.64
N ARG A 735 18.13 -47.68 -28.29
CA ARG A 735 19.23 -47.34 -29.21
C ARG A 735 19.30 -48.33 -30.37
N GLY A 736 19.73 -47.85 -31.54
CA GLY A 736 19.80 -48.62 -32.79
C GLY A 736 18.46 -48.79 -33.51
N VAL A 737 17.42 -48.06 -33.10
CA VAL A 737 16.06 -48.15 -33.66
C VAL A 737 15.64 -46.79 -34.23
N SER A 738 15.00 -46.81 -35.40
CA SER A 738 14.30 -45.65 -35.98
C SER A 738 12.83 -45.66 -35.54
N TYR A 739 12.37 -44.52 -35.04
CA TYR A 739 10.99 -44.28 -34.65
C TYR A 739 10.30 -43.38 -35.66
N GLN A 740 9.03 -43.67 -35.97
CA GLN A 740 8.14 -42.76 -36.70
C GLN A 740 7.24 -42.08 -35.68
N VAL A 741 7.27 -40.76 -35.66
CA VAL A 741 6.46 -39.94 -34.74
C VAL A 741 5.44 -39.13 -35.53
N TYR A 742 4.18 -39.13 -35.10
CA TYR A 742 3.14 -38.25 -35.63
C TYR A 742 2.74 -37.24 -34.56
N LEU A 743 2.48 -36.00 -34.94
CA LEU A 743 1.97 -34.97 -34.05
C LEU A 743 0.50 -34.70 -34.33
N ARG A 744 -0.28 -34.44 -33.29
CA ARG A 744 -1.68 -34.07 -33.40
C ARG A 744 -2.03 -32.99 -32.37
N ALA A 745 -2.66 -31.91 -32.81
CA ALA A 745 -3.21 -30.87 -31.95
C ALA A 745 -4.70 -31.11 -31.71
N PHE A 746 -5.19 -30.69 -30.55
CA PHE A 746 -6.58 -30.74 -30.13
C PHE A 746 -7.02 -29.37 -29.64
N ASP A 747 -8.20 -28.93 -30.06
CA ASP A 747 -8.81 -27.69 -29.58
C ASP A 747 -9.78 -27.95 -28.41
N SER A 748 -10.20 -26.87 -27.75
CA SER A 748 -11.17 -26.91 -26.64
C SER A 748 -12.57 -27.40 -27.02
N ALA A 749 -12.90 -27.42 -28.32
CA ALA A 749 -14.17 -27.94 -28.85
C ALA A 749 -14.10 -29.45 -29.15
N GLY A 750 -12.92 -30.07 -28.98
CA GLY A 750 -12.68 -31.48 -29.21
C GLY A 750 -12.38 -31.86 -30.67
N ASN A 751 -12.15 -30.88 -31.56
CA ASN A 751 -11.61 -31.17 -32.88
C ASN A 751 -10.10 -31.45 -32.80
N SER A 752 -9.58 -32.13 -33.81
CA SER A 752 -8.17 -32.46 -33.89
C SER A 752 -7.61 -32.19 -35.27
N SER A 753 -6.34 -31.79 -35.32
CA SER A 753 -5.59 -31.73 -36.58
C SER A 753 -5.51 -33.11 -37.24
N GLU A 754 -5.21 -33.15 -38.54
CA GLU A 754 -4.70 -34.39 -39.15
C GLU A 754 -3.35 -34.79 -38.50
N ASP A 755 -2.96 -36.06 -38.63
CA ASP A 755 -1.66 -36.52 -38.14
C ASP A 755 -0.52 -35.88 -38.95
N TYR A 756 0.24 -35.01 -38.30
CA TYR A 756 1.40 -34.36 -38.89
C TYR A 756 2.63 -35.26 -38.75
N GLY A 757 3.09 -35.87 -39.84
CA GLY A 757 4.22 -36.80 -39.85
C GLY A 757 4.19 -37.78 -41.04
N PRO A 758 5.02 -38.85 -41.01
CA PRO A 758 5.91 -39.25 -39.92
C PRO A 758 7.18 -38.39 -39.83
N ILE A 759 7.54 -37.99 -38.61
CA ILE A 759 8.86 -37.49 -38.25
C ILE A 759 9.73 -38.72 -37.95
N GLU A 760 10.66 -39.04 -38.85
CA GLU A 760 11.56 -40.18 -38.67
C GLU A 760 12.76 -39.78 -37.83
N GLN A 761 12.94 -40.46 -36.68
CA GLN A 761 14.07 -40.22 -35.81
C GLN A 761 14.79 -41.51 -35.45
N TYR A 762 16.08 -41.57 -35.76
CA TYR A 762 16.99 -42.64 -35.34
C TYR A 762 17.61 -42.30 -33.99
N ILE A 763 17.69 -43.30 -33.09
CA ILE A 763 18.35 -43.19 -31.79
C ILE A 763 19.72 -43.88 -31.89
N GLY A 764 20.78 -43.09 -32.07
CA GLY A 764 22.15 -43.60 -32.24
C GLY A 764 22.82 -44.15 -30.98
N TYR A 765 24.02 -44.69 -31.15
CA TYR A 765 24.90 -45.07 -30.05
C TYR A 765 25.89 -43.93 -29.78
N ALA A 766 26.13 -43.64 -28.50
CA ALA A 766 27.18 -42.68 -28.15
C ALA A 766 28.58 -43.27 -28.44
N PRO A 767 29.53 -42.46 -28.92
CA PRO A 767 30.90 -42.90 -29.14
C PRO A 767 31.62 -43.24 -27.82
N VAL A 768 32.63 -44.10 -27.89
CA VAL A 768 33.39 -44.61 -26.73
C VAL A 768 34.88 -44.34 -26.92
N ILE A 769 35.51 -43.72 -25.92
CA ILE A 769 36.97 -43.49 -25.88
C ILE A 769 37.67 -44.78 -25.43
N ASP A 770 38.73 -45.18 -26.12
CA ASP A 770 39.63 -46.21 -25.61
C ASP A 770 40.58 -45.57 -24.59
N GLU A 771 40.22 -45.61 -23.30
CA GLU A 771 40.93 -44.91 -22.22
C GLU A 771 42.44 -45.23 -22.19
N ALA A 772 42.85 -46.45 -22.56
CA ALA A 772 44.25 -46.88 -22.56
C ALA A 772 45.09 -46.20 -23.66
N SER A 773 44.44 -45.60 -24.66
CA SER A 773 45.09 -44.90 -25.77
C SER A 773 45.34 -43.41 -25.49
N VAL A 774 44.68 -42.83 -24.49
CA VAL A 774 44.74 -41.40 -24.19
C VAL A 774 46.03 -41.07 -23.46
N ASN A 775 46.84 -40.22 -24.08
CA ASN A 775 48.15 -39.83 -23.57
C ASN A 775 48.41 -38.34 -23.78
N ALA A 776 49.11 -37.71 -22.84
CA ALA A 776 49.61 -36.33 -22.96
C ALA A 776 51.13 -36.34 -23.10
N VAL A 777 51.64 -35.59 -24.07
CA VAL A 777 53.07 -35.39 -24.30
C VAL A 777 53.41 -33.91 -24.12
N VAL A 778 54.31 -33.61 -23.18
CA VAL A 778 54.75 -32.24 -22.86
C VAL A 778 56.06 -31.92 -23.59
N ASN A 779 56.11 -30.77 -24.27
CA ASN A 779 57.31 -30.26 -24.92
C ASN A 779 57.42 -28.74 -24.68
N GLY A 780 58.19 -28.35 -23.66
CA GLY A 780 58.23 -26.96 -23.17
C GLY A 780 56.86 -26.53 -22.64
N SER A 781 56.38 -25.37 -23.12
CA SER A 781 55.06 -24.81 -22.81
C SER A 781 53.92 -25.33 -23.70
N SER A 782 54.18 -26.33 -24.57
CA SER A 782 53.16 -26.96 -25.41
C SER A 782 52.87 -28.39 -24.98
N VAL A 783 51.60 -28.74 -24.86
CA VAL A 783 51.12 -30.08 -24.48
C VAL A 783 50.27 -30.63 -25.60
N THR A 784 50.60 -31.83 -26.08
CA THR A 784 49.83 -32.53 -27.11
C THR A 784 49.10 -33.70 -26.49
N ILE A 785 47.78 -33.70 -26.54
CA ILE A 785 46.92 -34.80 -26.08
C ILE A 785 46.47 -35.60 -27.30
N THR A 786 46.71 -36.91 -27.27
CA THR A 786 46.31 -37.84 -28.33
C THR A 786 45.54 -39.02 -27.75
N GLY A 787 44.60 -39.56 -28.51
CA GLY A 787 43.88 -40.79 -28.14
C GLY A 787 43.04 -41.31 -29.31
N SER A 788 42.44 -42.48 -29.11
CA SER A 788 41.52 -43.09 -30.06
C SER A 788 40.14 -43.32 -29.47
N ALA A 789 39.14 -43.27 -30.34
CA ALA A 789 37.74 -43.50 -30.02
C ALA A 789 37.09 -44.40 -31.07
N SER A 790 36.09 -45.16 -30.63
CA SER A 790 35.31 -46.06 -31.48
C SER A 790 33.84 -45.72 -31.37
N ASP A 791 33.14 -45.93 -32.46
CA ASP A 791 31.73 -45.61 -32.56
C ASP A 791 31.01 -46.72 -33.34
N VAL A 792 29.84 -47.13 -32.85
CA VAL A 792 29.17 -48.36 -33.30
C VAL A 792 28.44 -48.12 -34.62
N ASP A 793 27.78 -46.97 -34.76
CA ASP A 793 27.11 -46.48 -35.96
C ASP A 793 28.02 -45.63 -36.86
N GLY A 794 29.20 -45.23 -36.36
CA GLY A 794 30.28 -44.69 -37.17
C GLY A 794 30.04 -43.25 -37.64
N ASP A 795 29.23 -42.51 -36.90
CA ASP A 795 28.85 -41.12 -37.14
C ASP A 795 29.48 -40.15 -36.13
N MET A 796 30.56 -40.56 -35.47
CA MET A 796 31.39 -39.72 -34.62
C MET A 796 31.82 -38.41 -35.30
N ALA A 797 31.56 -37.27 -34.66
CA ALA A 797 31.76 -35.94 -35.24
C ALA A 797 33.05 -35.27 -34.75
N ALA A 798 33.31 -35.29 -33.44
CA ALA A 798 34.41 -34.53 -32.87
C ALA A 798 34.94 -35.12 -31.56
N ALA A 799 36.24 -34.91 -31.33
CA ALA A 799 36.86 -35.03 -30.03
C ALA A 799 37.12 -33.63 -29.46
N ILE A 800 36.79 -33.44 -28.19
CA ILE A 800 36.87 -32.15 -27.49
C ILE A 800 37.68 -32.36 -26.21
N VAL A 801 38.69 -31.52 -26.01
CA VAL A 801 39.47 -31.45 -24.77
C VAL A 801 39.06 -30.21 -23.99
N TYR A 802 38.59 -30.41 -22.77
CA TYR A 802 38.27 -29.36 -21.82
C TYR A 802 39.47 -29.12 -20.91
N PHE A 803 39.97 -27.88 -20.92
CA PHE A 803 41.10 -27.46 -20.13
C PHE A 803 40.85 -26.05 -19.56
N GLN A 804 41.03 -25.87 -18.25
CA GLN A 804 40.85 -24.59 -17.56
C GLN A 804 39.54 -23.84 -17.90
N GLY A 805 38.43 -24.57 -18.05
CA GLY A 805 37.12 -24.02 -18.33
C GLY A 805 36.82 -23.70 -19.81
N GLY A 806 37.76 -23.96 -20.73
CA GLY A 806 37.55 -23.86 -22.18
C GLY A 806 37.57 -25.22 -22.90
N GLY A 807 36.70 -25.41 -23.89
CA GLY A 807 36.66 -26.61 -24.74
C GLY A 807 37.37 -26.38 -26.06
N LEU A 808 38.39 -27.18 -26.36
CA LEU A 808 39.12 -27.16 -27.63
C LEU A 808 38.75 -28.38 -28.48
N GLN A 809 38.22 -28.16 -29.68
CA GLN A 809 38.01 -29.23 -30.64
C GLN A 809 39.35 -29.65 -31.26
N CYS A 810 39.62 -30.95 -31.21
CA CYS A 810 40.88 -31.54 -31.66
C CYS A 810 40.98 -31.62 -33.18
N THR A 811 42.21 -31.70 -33.69
CA THR A 811 42.49 -31.92 -35.12
C THR A 811 42.85 -33.39 -35.38
N GLY A 812 42.27 -34.01 -36.41
CA GLY A 812 42.43 -35.45 -36.71
C GLY A 812 41.11 -36.08 -37.17
N MET A 813 41.14 -37.33 -37.66
CA MET A 813 39.88 -38.06 -37.90
C MET A 813 39.27 -38.41 -36.55
N ALA A 814 37.94 -38.40 -36.40
CA ALA A 814 37.28 -38.57 -35.11
C ALA A 814 37.73 -39.84 -34.33
N ALA A 815 38.14 -40.90 -35.04
CA ALA A 815 38.66 -42.13 -34.45
C ALA A 815 40.05 -42.03 -33.83
N ASP A 816 40.89 -41.10 -34.29
CA ASP A 816 42.25 -40.84 -33.75
C ASP A 816 42.43 -39.31 -33.65
N PHE A 817 42.28 -38.78 -32.45
CA PHE A 817 42.32 -37.34 -32.21
C PHE A 817 43.67 -36.85 -31.69
N ASN A 818 44.01 -35.62 -32.06
CA ASN A 818 45.23 -34.93 -31.62
C ASN A 818 44.91 -33.45 -31.33
N CYS A 819 45.14 -33.04 -30.09
CA CYS A 819 44.79 -31.71 -29.58
C CYS A 819 46.04 -31.05 -28.99
N GLN A 820 46.40 -29.87 -29.47
CA GLN A 820 47.52 -29.10 -28.95
C GLN A 820 47.03 -27.99 -28.02
N LEU A 821 47.56 -27.99 -26.80
CA LEU A 821 47.36 -26.98 -25.78
C LEU A 821 48.66 -26.19 -25.59
N SER A 822 48.54 -24.92 -25.20
CA SER A 822 49.67 -24.09 -24.75
C SER A 822 49.41 -23.68 -23.31
N VAL A 823 50.40 -23.91 -22.44
CA VAL A 823 50.30 -23.67 -21.00
C VAL A 823 51.55 -22.90 -20.58
N THR A 824 51.35 -21.70 -20.04
CA THR A 824 52.42 -20.73 -19.79
C THR A 824 53.00 -20.78 -18.38
N GLN A 825 52.42 -21.57 -17.48
CA GLN A 825 52.84 -21.68 -16.08
C GLN A 825 53.30 -23.10 -15.78
N SER A 826 54.33 -23.22 -14.95
CA SER A 826 54.81 -24.51 -14.44
C SER A 826 53.86 -25.04 -13.36
N GLY A 827 53.61 -26.35 -13.37
CA GLY A 827 52.63 -26.99 -12.49
C GLY A 827 52.09 -28.32 -13.03
N THR A 828 51.35 -29.04 -12.19
CA THR A 828 50.59 -30.22 -12.60
C THR A 828 49.17 -29.83 -12.95
N TYR A 829 48.71 -30.28 -14.11
CA TYR A 829 47.46 -29.91 -14.73
C TYR A 829 46.67 -31.16 -15.12
N GLN A 830 45.35 -31.06 -15.09
CA GLN A 830 44.45 -32.08 -15.63
C GLN A 830 43.57 -31.50 -16.74
N ALA A 831 43.39 -32.28 -17.80
CA ALA A 831 42.47 -31.99 -18.90
C ALA A 831 41.46 -33.13 -19.06
N GLN A 832 40.26 -32.81 -19.54
CA GLN A 832 39.15 -33.74 -19.72
C GLN A 832 38.89 -33.99 -21.19
N VAL A 833 38.90 -35.25 -21.60
CA VAL A 833 38.66 -35.64 -22.99
C VAL A 833 37.25 -36.20 -23.14
N LYS A 834 36.52 -35.74 -24.16
CA LYS A 834 35.17 -36.19 -24.50
C LYS A 834 35.05 -36.31 -26.01
N VAL A 835 34.39 -37.34 -26.51
CA VAL A 835 34.04 -37.44 -27.93
C VAL A 835 32.53 -37.36 -28.11
N VAL A 836 32.10 -36.78 -29.22
CA VAL A 836 30.69 -36.58 -29.58
C VAL A 836 30.42 -37.04 -31.00
N ASP A 837 29.22 -37.58 -31.25
CA ASP A 837 28.73 -37.91 -32.58
C ASP A 837 28.04 -36.71 -33.27
N VAL A 838 27.60 -36.90 -34.53
CA VAL A 838 26.86 -35.87 -35.29
C VAL A 838 25.49 -35.55 -34.69
N GLN A 839 24.96 -36.42 -33.83
CA GLN A 839 23.72 -36.24 -33.06
C GLN A 839 23.98 -35.58 -31.70
N MET A 840 25.25 -35.24 -31.40
CA MET A 840 25.75 -34.70 -30.13
C MET A 840 25.64 -35.65 -28.92
N ASN A 841 25.45 -36.96 -29.12
CA ASN A 841 25.61 -37.89 -28.01
C ASN A 841 27.09 -37.98 -27.64
N ASP A 842 27.37 -38.14 -26.35
CA ASP A 842 28.69 -37.98 -25.79
C ASP A 842 29.24 -39.24 -25.12
N SER A 843 30.55 -39.43 -25.22
CA SER A 843 31.26 -40.43 -24.43
C SER A 843 31.29 -40.06 -22.95
N ASN A 844 31.62 -41.05 -22.11
CA ASN A 844 32.14 -40.77 -20.78
C ASN A 844 33.42 -39.91 -20.89
N ILE A 845 33.68 -39.12 -19.84
CA ILE A 845 34.85 -38.23 -19.77
C ILE A 845 36.06 -39.03 -19.30
N VAL A 846 37.21 -38.79 -19.94
CA VAL A 846 38.51 -39.36 -19.54
C VAL A 846 39.42 -38.22 -19.09
N ASP A 847 39.88 -38.28 -17.83
CA ASP A 847 40.84 -37.31 -17.30
C ASP A 847 42.29 -37.69 -17.69
N VAL A 848 43.07 -36.71 -18.15
CA VAL A 848 44.50 -36.87 -18.44
C VAL A 848 45.32 -35.84 -17.66
N GLU A 849 46.28 -36.31 -16.88
CA GLU A 849 47.18 -35.49 -16.06
C GLU A 849 48.54 -35.31 -16.76
N PHE A 850 49.08 -34.09 -16.71
CA PHE A 850 50.42 -33.77 -17.20
C PHE A 850 51.08 -32.70 -16.33
N THR A 851 52.41 -32.69 -16.25
CA THR A 851 53.19 -31.72 -15.47
C THR A 851 54.12 -30.93 -16.37
N ILE A 852 54.08 -29.61 -16.25
CA ILE A 852 55.06 -28.69 -16.83
C ILE A 852 56.04 -28.28 -15.74
N VAL A 853 57.33 -28.46 -15.99
CA VAL A 853 58.41 -28.08 -15.07
C VAL A 853 59.11 -26.84 -15.60
N ASP A 854 59.33 -25.86 -14.73
CA ASP A 854 60.04 -24.63 -15.08
C ASP A 854 61.54 -24.86 -15.19
N VAL A 855 62.17 -24.13 -16.11
CA VAL A 855 63.63 -24.02 -16.20
C VAL A 855 63.94 -22.55 -15.99
N GLU A 856 64.38 -22.21 -14.79
CA GLU A 856 64.67 -20.83 -14.35
C GLU A 856 65.66 -20.10 -15.28
N HIS A 857 65.31 -18.87 -15.69
CA HIS A 857 66.22 -17.97 -16.40
C HIS A 857 66.48 -16.70 -15.59
N ASN A 858 67.66 -16.08 -15.77
CA ASN A 858 67.96 -14.82 -15.11
C ASN A 858 67.45 -13.65 -15.98
N PRO A 859 67.02 -12.53 -15.36
CA PRO A 859 66.42 -11.42 -16.10
C PRO A 859 67.45 -10.71 -16.96
N ILE A 860 66.99 -10.19 -18.11
CA ILE A 860 67.82 -9.41 -19.03
C ILE A 860 67.41 -7.94 -18.95
N LEU A 861 68.38 -7.08 -18.65
CA LEU A 861 68.22 -5.63 -18.59
C LEU A 861 68.85 -4.96 -19.81
N SER A 862 68.07 -4.16 -20.55
CA SER A 862 68.54 -3.37 -21.68
C SER A 862 68.19 -1.89 -21.49
N VAL A 863 69.20 -1.05 -21.26
CA VAL A 863 69.03 0.39 -21.04
C VAL A 863 69.08 1.13 -22.37
N SER A 864 68.00 1.81 -22.75
CA SER A 864 67.90 2.53 -24.03
C SER A 864 68.60 3.89 -23.98
N GLY A 865 68.72 4.48 -22.79
CA GLY A 865 69.52 5.67 -22.54
C GLY A 865 69.20 6.31 -21.19
N TRP A 866 70.08 7.23 -20.76
CA TRP A 866 69.88 8.04 -19.56
C TRP A 866 70.23 9.50 -19.83
N ASN A 867 69.62 10.41 -19.08
CA ASN A 867 69.84 11.85 -19.16
C ASN A 867 69.92 12.46 -17.76
N ALA A 868 70.75 13.48 -17.64
CA ALA A 868 70.98 14.28 -16.44
C ALA A 868 70.78 15.76 -16.77
N ASN A 869 69.82 16.40 -16.11
CA ASN A 869 69.54 17.83 -16.28
C ASN A 869 69.39 18.50 -14.91
N GLY A 870 70.30 19.42 -14.58
CA GLY A 870 70.32 20.07 -13.27
C GLY A 870 70.57 19.07 -12.14
N ASP A 871 69.63 19.00 -11.19
CA ASP A 871 69.62 18.09 -10.04
C ASP A 871 68.82 16.80 -10.28
N THR A 872 68.44 16.54 -11.54
CA THR A 872 67.51 15.47 -11.93
C THR A 872 68.17 14.45 -12.87
N PHE A 873 68.07 13.17 -12.52
CA PHE A 873 68.52 12.02 -13.31
C PHE A 873 67.32 11.19 -13.78
N THR A 874 67.35 10.76 -15.05
CA THR A 874 66.36 9.87 -15.65
C THR A 874 67.03 8.77 -16.47
N ALA A 875 66.56 7.53 -16.35
CA ALA A 875 67.01 6.39 -17.14
C ALA A 875 65.83 5.53 -17.58
N ASN A 876 65.82 5.13 -18.85
CA ASN A 876 64.76 4.35 -19.45
C ASN A 876 65.34 3.14 -20.20
N GLY A 877 64.53 2.10 -20.34
CA GLY A 877 64.88 0.93 -21.13
C GLY A 877 63.79 -0.12 -21.08
N THR A 878 64.19 -1.38 -21.25
CA THR A 878 63.33 -2.55 -21.11
C THR A 878 64.04 -3.58 -20.24
N ALA A 879 63.33 -4.15 -19.29
CA ALA A 879 63.75 -5.35 -18.58
C ALA A 879 62.75 -6.46 -18.91
N SER A 880 63.23 -7.67 -19.08
CA SER A 880 62.39 -8.84 -19.36
C SER A 880 63.05 -10.10 -18.84
N ASP A 881 62.25 -11.01 -18.31
CA ASP A 881 62.63 -12.41 -18.07
C ASP A 881 62.04 -13.31 -19.17
N GLU A 882 62.73 -14.40 -19.51
CA GLU A 882 62.30 -15.37 -20.52
C GLU A 882 61.16 -16.26 -19.99
N ASP A 883 61.13 -16.55 -18.69
CA ASP A 883 60.02 -17.23 -18.01
C ASP A 883 58.91 -16.26 -17.53
N GLY A 884 59.18 -14.94 -17.61
CA GLY A 884 58.19 -13.88 -17.48
C GLY A 884 57.86 -13.47 -16.05
N ASP A 885 58.70 -13.81 -15.08
CA ASP A 885 58.49 -13.55 -13.65
C ASP A 885 59.21 -12.31 -13.10
N LEU A 886 59.71 -11.42 -13.98
CA LEU A 886 60.42 -10.20 -13.62
C LEU A 886 59.72 -9.41 -12.49
N ASP A 887 60.42 -9.19 -11.37
CA ASP A 887 59.87 -8.54 -10.18
C ASP A 887 60.13 -7.04 -10.15
N ARG A 888 61.37 -6.60 -10.43
CA ARG A 888 61.72 -5.17 -10.36
C ARG A 888 63.02 -4.80 -11.04
N VAL A 889 63.18 -3.51 -11.35
CA VAL A 889 64.47 -2.90 -11.69
C VAL A 889 64.87 -1.91 -10.60
N GLU A 890 66.09 -2.03 -10.10
CA GLU A 890 66.60 -1.17 -9.02
C GLU A 890 67.69 -0.23 -9.52
N LEU A 891 67.58 1.06 -9.17
CA LEU A 891 68.61 2.08 -9.33
C LEU A 891 69.35 2.26 -7.99
N THR A 892 70.63 1.91 -7.98
CA THR A 892 71.51 2.00 -6.81
C THR A 892 72.57 3.09 -7.00
N GLY A 893 73.20 3.53 -5.90
CA GLY A 893 74.22 4.58 -5.91
C GLY A 893 73.71 5.98 -5.52
N LEU A 894 72.45 6.11 -5.08
CA LEU A 894 71.87 7.34 -4.56
C LEU A 894 72.22 7.54 -3.07
N PRO A 895 72.30 8.79 -2.57
CA PRO A 895 72.64 9.06 -1.18
C PRO A 895 71.64 8.47 -0.17
N THR A 896 70.36 8.37 -0.54
CA THR A 896 69.28 7.86 0.32
C THR A 896 69.02 6.35 0.13
N GLY A 897 69.89 5.63 -0.59
CA GLY A 897 69.79 4.17 -0.78
C GLY A 897 69.44 3.76 -2.21
N THR A 898 68.60 2.74 -2.34
CA THR A 898 68.17 2.16 -3.62
C THR A 898 66.77 2.64 -3.99
N LEU A 899 66.53 2.96 -5.26
CA LEU A 899 65.21 3.26 -5.80
C LEU A 899 64.72 2.08 -6.65
N ASN A 900 63.57 1.51 -6.29
CA ASN A 900 62.88 0.53 -7.14
C ASN A 900 62.08 1.26 -8.23
N CYS A 901 62.41 1.02 -9.49
CA CYS A 901 61.80 1.64 -10.67
C CYS A 901 60.68 0.79 -11.30
N GLY A 902 60.27 -0.30 -10.65
CA GLY A 902 59.26 -1.24 -11.12
C GLY A 902 59.72 -2.08 -12.31
N THR A 903 58.85 -2.96 -12.78
CA THR A 903 59.10 -3.90 -13.89
C THR A 903 59.10 -3.24 -15.27
N GLY A 904 58.36 -2.13 -15.44
CA GLY A 904 58.30 -1.37 -16.69
C GLY A 904 59.55 -0.54 -17.02
N PHE A 905 60.52 -0.52 -16.11
CA PHE A 905 61.82 0.15 -16.21
C PHE A 905 61.80 1.60 -16.76
N ASN A 906 61.30 2.51 -15.93
CA ASN A 906 61.44 3.96 -16.08
C ASN A 906 61.82 4.59 -14.74
N CYS A 907 63.10 4.97 -14.59
CA CYS A 907 63.64 5.52 -13.35
C CYS A 907 63.79 7.03 -13.46
N SER A 908 63.27 7.79 -12.48
CA SER A 908 63.53 9.23 -12.34
C SER A 908 63.78 9.59 -10.88
N VAL A 909 64.81 10.41 -10.64
CA VAL A 909 65.12 11.00 -9.33
C VAL A 909 65.47 12.48 -9.50
N THR A 910 64.86 13.33 -8.70
CA THR A 910 65.00 14.80 -8.71
C THR A 910 65.50 15.30 -7.35
N GLY A 911 66.15 16.46 -7.28
CA GLY A 911 66.55 17.06 -6.01
C GLY A 911 67.84 16.48 -5.41
N LEU A 912 68.73 15.95 -6.24
CA LEU A 912 70.04 15.47 -5.78
C LEU A 912 70.94 16.67 -5.42
N GLY A 913 71.55 16.62 -4.23
CA GLY A 913 72.47 17.66 -3.75
C GLY A 913 73.74 17.75 -4.59
N ALA A 914 74.53 18.81 -4.41
CA ALA A 914 75.78 18.95 -5.13
C ALA A 914 76.77 17.81 -4.81
N GLY A 915 77.37 17.23 -5.84
CA GLY A 915 78.21 16.04 -5.74
C GLY A 915 78.20 15.23 -7.02
N THR A 916 79.14 14.28 -7.15
CA THR A 916 79.16 13.31 -8.26
C THR A 916 78.65 11.96 -7.78
N TYR A 917 77.59 11.47 -8.42
CA TYR A 917 76.94 10.19 -8.17
C TYR A 917 77.27 9.20 -9.28
N ASN A 918 77.62 7.97 -8.91
CA ASN A 918 77.79 6.86 -9.84
C ASN A 918 76.61 5.91 -9.65
N LEU A 919 75.67 5.92 -10.59
CA LEU A 919 74.42 5.18 -10.49
C LEU A 919 74.46 3.89 -11.31
N TYR A 920 73.82 2.84 -10.81
CA TYR A 920 73.78 1.52 -11.44
C TYR A 920 72.37 0.98 -11.47
N LEU A 921 72.03 0.24 -12.52
CA LEU A 921 70.74 -0.40 -12.72
C LEU A 921 70.87 -1.91 -12.79
N THR A 922 70.01 -2.62 -12.06
CA THR A 922 69.97 -4.09 -12.05
C THR A 922 68.52 -4.54 -12.03
N ALA A 923 68.14 -5.49 -12.89
CA ALA A 923 66.84 -6.13 -12.85
C ALA A 923 66.89 -7.38 -11.97
N TYR A 924 65.78 -7.69 -11.30
CA TYR A 924 65.61 -8.85 -10.46
C TYR A 924 64.30 -9.57 -10.80
N ASP A 925 64.34 -10.89 -10.79
CA ASP A 925 63.16 -11.75 -10.88
C ASP A 925 62.52 -11.95 -9.50
N SER A 926 61.40 -12.68 -9.48
CA SER A 926 60.61 -12.94 -8.27
C SER A 926 61.33 -13.85 -7.27
N ASN A 927 62.28 -14.65 -7.74
CA ASN A 927 63.15 -15.50 -6.93
C ASN A 927 64.39 -14.75 -6.40
N GLY A 928 64.64 -13.55 -6.89
CA GLY A 928 65.73 -12.67 -6.51
C GLY A 928 67.03 -12.88 -7.28
N ASN A 929 67.03 -13.64 -8.39
CA ASN A 929 68.20 -13.64 -9.28
C ASN A 929 68.28 -12.30 -10.02
N ALA A 930 69.50 -11.92 -10.37
CA ALA A 930 69.81 -10.59 -10.86
C ALA A 930 70.31 -10.63 -12.30
N SER A 931 69.93 -9.64 -13.09
CA SER A 931 70.55 -9.35 -14.37
C SER A 931 71.99 -8.89 -14.20
N ASP A 932 72.73 -8.84 -15.30
CA ASP A 932 73.95 -8.04 -15.33
C ASP A 932 73.61 -6.58 -15.00
N THR A 933 74.47 -5.95 -14.19
CA THR A 933 74.27 -4.58 -13.70
C THR A 933 74.78 -3.55 -14.71
N TYR A 934 73.91 -2.64 -15.14
CA TYR A 934 74.24 -1.55 -16.06
C TYR A 934 74.74 -0.31 -15.32
N GLY A 935 75.99 0.07 -15.53
CA GLY A 935 76.62 1.26 -14.93
C GLY A 935 78.15 1.13 -14.81
N PRO A 936 78.84 2.12 -14.19
CA PRO A 936 78.27 3.32 -13.59
C PRO A 936 77.82 4.34 -14.63
N MET A 937 76.67 4.95 -14.37
CA MET A 937 76.21 6.18 -15.00
C MET A 937 76.62 7.33 -14.07
N THR A 938 77.65 8.08 -14.46
CA THR A 938 78.20 9.17 -13.64
C THR A 938 77.43 10.46 -13.87
N PHE A 939 76.77 10.95 -12.82
CA PHE A 939 76.00 12.18 -12.80
C PHE A 939 76.60 13.16 -11.78
N THR A 940 77.05 14.32 -12.23
CA THR A 940 77.58 15.38 -11.34
C THR A 940 76.60 16.53 -11.24
N VAL A 941 76.12 16.80 -10.03
CA VAL A 941 75.42 18.04 -9.66
C VAL A 941 76.48 19.00 -9.15
N GLU A 942 76.71 20.11 -9.85
CA GLU A 942 77.73 21.09 -9.44
C GLU A 942 77.22 21.98 -8.30
N GLU A 943 78.09 22.26 -7.32
CA GLU A 943 77.81 23.13 -6.18
C GLU A 943 77.96 24.59 -6.60
N VAL A 944 76.91 25.40 -6.44
CA VAL A 944 76.99 26.86 -6.63
C VAL A 944 77.20 27.51 -5.28
N HIS A 945 78.47 27.68 -4.87
CA HIS A 945 78.82 28.52 -3.72
C HIS A 945 78.79 29.99 -4.14
N ASN A 946 77.79 30.74 -3.67
CA ASN A 946 77.78 32.19 -3.82
C ASN A 946 78.45 32.80 -2.59
N CYS A 947 79.74 33.14 -2.70
CA CYS A 947 80.36 34.01 -1.71
C CYS A 947 80.35 35.46 -2.19
N VAL A 948 79.79 36.35 -1.38
CA VAL A 948 79.68 37.77 -1.68
C VAL A 948 80.42 38.59 -0.62
N THR A 949 81.37 39.42 -1.05
CA THR A 949 81.94 40.47 -0.20
C THR A 949 81.30 41.80 -0.55
N ALA A 950 80.48 42.34 0.34
CA ALA A 950 79.80 43.60 0.14
C ALA A 950 79.73 44.40 1.45
N THR A 951 79.24 45.62 1.38
CA THR A 951 79.00 46.41 2.59
C THR A 951 77.87 45.79 3.43
N ASN A 952 77.93 45.92 4.75
CA ASN A 952 76.86 45.42 5.62
C ASN A 952 75.48 45.96 5.23
N TYR A 953 75.40 47.20 4.74
CA TYR A 953 74.20 47.79 4.17
C TYR A 953 73.70 47.04 2.92
N GLU A 954 74.59 46.69 1.99
CA GLU A 954 74.25 45.94 0.77
C GLU A 954 73.89 44.47 1.06
N HIS A 955 74.45 43.85 2.10
CA HIS A 955 74.02 42.51 2.51
C HIS A 955 72.59 42.51 3.06
N VAL A 956 72.23 43.52 3.85
CA VAL A 956 70.87 43.64 4.41
C VAL A 956 69.83 43.98 3.34
N ASN A 957 70.19 44.77 2.34
CA ASN A 957 69.28 45.22 1.29
C ASN A 957 69.41 44.41 -0.03
N ALA A 958 70.08 43.26 0.00
CA ALA A 958 70.06 42.31 -1.11
C ALA A 958 68.67 41.65 -1.22
N ASP A 959 68.33 41.13 -2.41
CA ASP A 959 67.12 40.34 -2.62
C ASP A 959 67.49 39.00 -3.31
N PRO A 960 67.39 37.84 -2.61
CA PRO A 960 67.04 37.74 -1.19
C PRO A 960 68.14 38.31 -0.28
N ALA A 961 67.73 38.78 0.91
CA ALA A 961 68.64 39.43 1.86
C ALA A 961 69.64 38.42 2.44
N ARG A 962 70.94 38.78 2.40
CA ARG A 962 72.03 37.94 2.90
C ARG A 962 72.28 38.15 4.40
N ALA A 963 71.88 39.31 4.92
CA ALA A 963 71.94 39.67 6.33
C ALA A 963 70.63 40.38 6.74
N ILE A 964 70.36 40.51 8.03
CA ILE A 964 69.25 41.31 8.57
C ILE A 964 69.76 42.32 9.60
N SER A 965 69.13 43.49 9.66
CA SER A 965 69.46 44.52 10.64
C SER A 965 68.76 44.29 11.96
N GLN A 966 69.51 44.16 13.06
CA GLN A 966 68.99 44.15 14.43
C GLN A 966 69.40 45.44 15.16
N THR A 967 68.43 46.15 15.74
CA THR A 967 68.65 47.41 16.48
C THR A 967 68.44 47.21 17.97
N SER A 968 69.40 47.64 18.79
CA SER A 968 69.24 47.68 20.25
C SER A 968 69.73 49.01 20.82
N TRP A 969 68.79 49.74 21.45
CA TRP A 969 68.83 50.99 22.24
C TRP A 969 69.63 52.21 21.73
N TRP A 970 70.73 52.07 20.99
CA TRP A 970 71.42 53.18 20.29
C TRP A 970 72.31 52.77 19.09
N THR A 971 72.40 51.48 18.72
CA THR A 971 73.14 51.03 17.52
C THR A 971 72.41 49.91 16.76
N THR A 972 72.48 49.97 15.42
CA THR A 972 71.91 48.97 14.50
C THR A 972 73.04 48.17 13.83
N ASN A 973 73.04 46.85 14.05
CA ASN A 973 74.04 45.93 13.51
C ASN A 973 73.42 44.96 12.50
N ALA A 974 74.19 44.57 11.49
CA ALA A 974 73.83 43.51 10.55
C ALA A 974 74.30 42.15 11.10
N VAL A 975 73.45 41.14 10.96
CA VAL A 975 73.76 39.73 11.26
C VAL A 975 73.41 38.86 10.05
N ALA A 976 74.24 37.87 9.71
CA ALA A 976 74.02 37.00 8.56
C ALA A 976 72.71 36.21 8.68
N VAL A 977 71.98 36.05 7.57
CA VAL A 977 70.74 35.25 7.51
C VAL A 977 71.10 33.78 7.52
N GLY A 978 70.60 33.02 8.50
CA GLY A 978 70.98 31.62 8.70
C GLY A 978 71.86 31.48 9.93
N SER A 979 73.16 31.77 9.81
CA SER A 979 74.11 31.55 10.91
C SER A 979 73.92 32.50 12.10
N GLY A 980 73.42 33.72 11.84
CA GLY A 980 73.29 34.77 12.85
C GLY A 980 74.59 35.49 13.18
N ASP A 981 75.67 35.28 12.42
CA ASP A 981 76.98 35.88 12.69
C ASP A 981 76.93 37.41 12.62
N SER A 982 77.53 38.07 13.61
CA SER A 982 77.58 39.53 13.65
C SER A 982 78.57 40.10 12.64
N LEU A 983 78.04 40.91 11.72
CA LEU A 983 78.82 41.66 10.74
C LEU A 983 79.29 43.02 11.29
N GLY A 984 78.75 43.43 12.44
CA GLY A 984 78.96 44.76 13.02
C GLY A 984 77.90 45.74 12.54
N SER A 985 78.15 47.05 12.71
CA SER A 985 77.16 48.08 12.38
C SER A 985 76.81 48.06 10.90
N VAL A 986 75.51 48.18 10.57
CA VAL A 986 75.03 48.16 9.18
C VAL A 986 75.72 49.28 8.37
N GLY A 987 76.03 50.41 9.03
CA GLY A 987 76.59 51.60 8.40
C GLY A 987 75.59 52.25 7.43
N SER A 988 75.85 53.50 7.05
CA SER A 988 75.11 54.10 5.92
C SER A 988 75.80 53.70 4.61
N GLN A 989 75.10 53.74 3.47
CA GLN A 989 75.66 53.40 2.15
C GLN A 989 76.99 54.10 1.83
N TRP A 990 77.26 55.27 2.44
CA TRP A 990 78.46 56.08 2.19
C TRP A 990 79.61 55.86 3.20
N TYR A 991 79.34 55.19 4.34
CA TYR A 991 80.32 54.94 5.41
C TYR A 991 79.99 53.60 6.11
N SER A 992 80.29 52.49 5.43
CA SER A 992 79.92 51.12 5.86
C SER A 992 81.12 50.17 5.91
N VAL A 993 81.09 49.24 6.85
CA VAL A 993 82.05 48.14 6.96
C VAL A 993 81.67 47.06 5.94
N THR A 994 82.65 46.54 5.21
CA THR A 994 82.46 45.41 4.28
C THR A 994 82.76 44.09 4.96
N THR A 995 81.92 43.09 4.70
CA THR A 995 82.09 41.73 5.21
C THR A 995 81.87 40.73 4.08
N SER A 996 82.44 39.54 4.19
CA SER A 996 82.25 38.45 3.26
C SER A 996 81.26 37.45 3.85
N LEU A 997 80.22 37.09 3.08
CA LEU A 997 79.28 36.03 3.44
C LEU A 997 79.30 34.96 2.35
N GLU A 998 79.34 33.71 2.77
CA GLU A 998 79.23 32.54 1.90
C GLU A 998 77.91 31.83 2.14
N GLU A 999 77.19 31.51 1.06
CA GLU A 999 75.97 30.71 1.13
C GLU A 999 76.34 29.23 1.15
N THR A 1000 76.38 28.64 2.35
CA THR A 1000 76.80 27.24 2.57
C THR A 1000 75.69 26.24 2.26
N SER A 1001 74.45 26.71 2.18
CA SER A 1001 73.31 26.00 1.60
C SER A 1001 72.24 27.02 1.22
N SER A 1002 71.32 26.66 0.32
CA SER A 1002 70.31 27.60 -0.23
C SER A 1002 69.59 28.40 0.88
N GLY A 1003 69.81 29.72 0.91
CA GLY A 1003 69.24 30.67 1.87
C GLY A 1003 69.98 30.78 3.22
N TYR A 1004 71.05 30.01 3.45
CA TYR A 1004 71.82 29.99 4.69
C TYR A 1004 73.21 30.57 4.48
N TRP A 1005 73.47 31.74 5.09
CA TRP A 1005 74.68 32.53 4.94
C TRP A 1005 75.51 32.53 6.22
N GLU A 1006 76.81 32.29 6.05
CA GLU A 1006 77.82 32.30 7.11
C GLU A 1006 78.86 33.40 6.88
N LYS A 1007 79.32 34.04 7.96
CA LYS A 1007 80.38 35.04 7.84
C LYS A 1007 81.73 34.35 7.66
N VAL A 1008 82.38 34.64 6.55
CA VAL A 1008 83.73 34.19 6.25
C VAL A 1008 84.72 35.35 6.24
N ASP A 1009 86.01 35.04 6.40
CA ASP A 1009 87.05 36.07 6.47
C ASP A 1009 87.28 36.78 5.12
N SER A 1010 87.07 36.08 4.00
CA SER A 1010 87.08 36.63 2.64
C SER A 1010 86.46 35.64 1.67
N CYS A 1011 85.73 36.11 0.65
CA CYS A 1011 85.35 35.26 -0.48
C CYS A 1011 86.56 34.98 -1.38
N GLN A 1012 86.93 33.71 -1.56
CA GLN A 1012 87.99 33.29 -2.49
C GLN A 1012 87.44 32.77 -3.80
#